data_AF-A0A9Q1QW69-F1
#
_entry.id   AF-A0A9Q1QW69-F1
#
_cell.length_a   1.000
_cell.length_b   1.000
_cell.length_c   1.000
_cell.angle_alpha   90.00
_cell.angle_beta   90.00
_cell.angle_gamma   90.00
#
_symmetry.space_group_name_H-M   'P 1'
#
loop_
_entity.id
_entity.type
_entity.pdbx_description
1 polymer ?
#
loop_
_entity_poly.entity_id
_entity_poly.type
_entity_poly.pdbx_seq_one_letter_code
_entity_poly.pdbx_strand_id
1 'polypeptide(L)'
;MCPDVGGGGAEAHERFKQYDYRANASLVLTTDSHPRDTHEPSGEPESLFGRIDPRSFGDRVSRGRPLELDEKIHRARKKKKQLDSESTSPSKKRRLSVLTSTEKGDNEPKTKETRASYEAMLSMIQQQLGGQPINIVCGVADEILAVLKNDNFKNPDKKKKIEKLLNPISIQANFQQLVSVGKLITDYHQGDGDVTVDDESLDDDVGVADEFEENEEDDENDLDVVPEDEDEDDDVVQANGASTMQMGGGIDDDEMQEPEEGMALNFSLIKYLLQNRLKVVWCTRLARAEDQEKRKKIEEEMLGLGPDHAAILEQLHATRATAKERQKNLEKIIRAEARRLKDETIADDDRQLLDLDSLSFHQSGLFVANEKPKFSVSSYKSHMKGYEEVHVPRLMPKPLAPGEALVKISSLLEWAHPAFIYETALFSPENILLCAPIGAGKTNVTMLAILQQIGLHRNEDRSFNHNNYKIVYVAPMKAIVAEVVGNLSMRLEHYGVSVKELSGDQTLTRQQIEETHIIVTTPEKWDIITRKSGDCTYTQFVKLLIIDEIHLLESITARTIRQIETTKDHIQVVGLSATLPNYEGVAVFLRVDLKKDLFYFYNSYRPVPLAQQYIGITVKKPLQRFQLMNDVCYEKVISVAGKYQVLIFVHSRKETTITARAIRDSALANDTLSKFLGEDSLIREILQSQMELVKSNDLKDLLPYGFAIHHAGLVRADRQLVEELFADGHVQVLVSTTTLAWGIYNPEKRAWTKLSPLDVMQMLGRTGRPQYDTYDEGIIITGQLPIESRFISRLADQLNAEIVLGTVQNSKEDFKWLLYTYLYVRMVRNPTLYGLATDALKSNYTLEERRVDLKSGYFQVTDLGRIASYYYITHGTISTFNEHLKPTMGDIELCSLFSLSEEFKYVTVRQDEKMELSKLLDRVPSAKINVLLQAYISQLKLEGMSLLSEMVYVTQSAARMMRALCEIVLKRGWALLAEKALKWCKMICKRMWSVRTPLRQFNDIPNEILMKLEKKDLAWERYYDLSSQELEHFTRSFISFQSSTLQHMFSQLPARFRG
;
A
#
# COMPACT_ATOMS: atom_id res chain seq x y z
N MET A 1 40.48 -40.33 -65.98
CA MET A 1 39.40 -41.11 -66.63
C MET A 1 38.20 -41.09 -65.68
N CYS A 2 37.04 -40.66 -66.17
CA CYS A 2 35.72 -40.94 -65.57
C CYS A 2 35.33 -42.40 -65.90
N PRO A 3 34.21 -42.98 -65.38
CA PRO A 3 33.05 -42.36 -64.70
C PRO A 3 32.63 -43.12 -63.38
N ASP A 4 31.45 -42.99 -62.74
CA ASP A 4 30.21 -42.23 -63.03
C ASP A 4 29.33 -41.89 -61.79
N VAL A 5 28.22 -41.15 -62.02
CA VAL A 5 26.87 -41.12 -61.38
C VAL A 5 26.62 -42.10 -60.19
N GLY A 6 26.16 -41.75 -58.98
CA GLY A 6 25.50 -40.55 -58.42
C GLY A 6 23.95 -40.61 -58.50
N GLY A 7 23.12 -40.65 -57.46
CA GLY A 7 23.29 -40.61 -56.00
C GLY A 7 21.93 -40.15 -55.39
N GLY A 8 21.34 -40.93 -54.48
CA GLY A 8 20.05 -40.60 -53.83
C GLY A 8 18.95 -41.64 -54.08
N GLY A 9 18.73 -42.54 -53.12
CA GLY A 9 17.71 -43.60 -53.22
C GLY A 9 17.47 -44.43 -51.95
N ALA A 10 17.95 -43.99 -50.79
CA ALA A 10 17.79 -44.73 -49.53
C ALA A 10 16.45 -44.42 -48.82
N GLU A 11 16.09 -43.14 -48.64
CA GLU A 11 14.89 -42.74 -47.89
C GLU A 11 13.56 -43.21 -48.52
N ALA A 12 13.51 -43.36 -49.85
CA ALA A 12 12.33 -43.86 -50.55
C ALA A 12 12.09 -45.37 -50.33
N HIS A 13 13.14 -46.14 -49.98
CA HIS A 13 13.05 -47.58 -49.78
C HIS A 13 12.75 -47.96 -48.32
N GLU A 14 13.06 -47.08 -47.36
CA GLU A 14 12.73 -47.28 -45.94
C GLU A 14 11.27 -46.93 -45.62
N ARG A 15 10.72 -45.85 -46.18
CA ARG A 15 9.31 -45.47 -45.97
C ARG A 15 8.29 -46.51 -46.45
N PHE A 16 8.65 -47.39 -47.40
CA PHE A 16 7.77 -48.47 -47.86
C PHE A 16 7.76 -49.70 -46.93
N LYS A 17 8.71 -49.81 -45.99
CA LYS A 17 8.79 -50.93 -45.04
C LYS A 17 7.98 -50.75 -43.76
N GLN A 18 7.53 -49.53 -43.44
CA GLN A 18 6.80 -49.23 -42.19
C GLN A 18 5.32 -49.65 -42.17
N TYR A 19 4.78 -50.22 -43.26
CA TYR A 19 3.37 -50.64 -43.35
C TYR A 19 3.18 -52.14 -43.66
N ASP A 20 4.20 -52.99 -43.45
CA ASP A 20 4.09 -54.44 -43.68
C ASP A 20 3.61 -55.19 -42.42
N TYR A 21 2.29 -55.35 -42.28
CA TYR A 21 1.63 -56.10 -41.20
C TYR A 21 1.82 -57.63 -41.34
N ARG A 22 3.08 -58.10 -41.31
CA ARG A 22 3.45 -59.51 -41.47
C ARG A 22 4.09 -60.19 -40.26
N ALA A 23 4.35 -59.46 -39.18
CA ALA A 23 5.09 -59.98 -38.03
C ALA A 23 4.27 -60.77 -36.98
N ASN A 24 2.94 -60.62 -36.92
CA ASN A 24 2.09 -61.26 -35.90
C ASN A 24 1.22 -62.43 -36.41
N ALA A 25 1.49 -62.94 -37.62
CA ALA A 25 0.73 -64.02 -38.25
C ALA A 25 1.48 -65.37 -38.25
N SER A 26 1.96 -65.82 -37.09
CA SER A 26 2.36 -67.22 -36.92
C SER A 26 2.33 -67.73 -35.48
N LEU A 27 1.20 -68.33 -35.09
CA LEU A 27 1.22 -69.50 -34.20
C LEU A 27 -0.04 -70.35 -34.45
N VAL A 28 0.12 -71.68 -34.42
CA VAL A 28 -0.95 -72.69 -34.51
C VAL A 28 -1.67 -72.82 -35.87
N LEU A 29 -0.96 -73.33 -36.88
CA LEU A 29 -1.57 -74.18 -37.93
C LEU A 29 -0.64 -75.36 -38.28
N THR A 30 -0.62 -76.35 -37.38
CA THR A 30 -0.24 -77.74 -37.70
C THR A 30 -1.33 -78.67 -37.14
N THR A 31 -2.37 -78.92 -37.93
CA THR A 31 -3.32 -80.03 -37.72
C THR A 31 -4.03 -80.37 -39.02
N ASP A 32 -4.32 -81.66 -39.21
CA ASP A 32 -4.61 -82.25 -40.52
C ASP A 32 -5.96 -81.91 -41.14
N SER A 33 -5.96 -81.87 -42.47
CA SER A 33 -7.13 -81.65 -43.32
C SER A 33 -8.23 -82.69 -43.11
N HIS A 34 -9.43 -82.22 -42.72
CA HIS A 34 -10.69 -82.94 -42.87
C HIS A 34 -11.68 -82.05 -43.64
N PRO A 35 -12.48 -82.57 -44.59
CA PRO A 35 -13.50 -81.78 -45.28
C PRO A 35 -14.64 -81.41 -44.32
N ARG A 36 -15.14 -80.17 -44.40
CA ARG A 36 -16.34 -79.73 -43.64
C ARG A 36 -17.61 -79.80 -44.49
N ASP A 37 -18.74 -80.01 -43.81
CA ASP A 37 -20.08 -80.13 -44.39
C ASP A 37 -20.64 -78.83 -44.97
N THR A 38 -21.53 -78.97 -45.94
CA THR A 38 -22.02 -77.91 -46.84
C THR A 38 -23.07 -76.96 -46.24
N HIS A 39 -22.98 -76.57 -44.95
CA HIS A 39 -23.96 -75.66 -44.35
C HIS A 39 -23.47 -74.70 -43.24
N GLU A 40 -22.15 -74.49 -43.06
CA GLU A 40 -21.66 -73.38 -42.22
C GLU A 40 -21.76 -72.01 -42.96
N PRO A 41 -22.08 -70.91 -42.24
CA PRO A 41 -21.99 -69.56 -42.81
C PRO A 41 -20.51 -69.21 -43.08
N SER A 42 -20.21 -68.59 -44.24
CA SER A 42 -18.84 -68.48 -44.77
C SER A 42 -17.87 -67.63 -43.94
N GLY A 43 -18.37 -66.82 -43.00
CA GLY A 43 -17.55 -65.90 -42.20
C GLY A 43 -16.94 -64.74 -43.01
N GLU A 44 -17.26 -64.63 -44.29
CA GLU A 44 -16.78 -63.56 -45.17
C GLU A 44 -17.48 -62.23 -44.83
N PRO A 45 -16.75 -61.10 -44.79
CA PRO A 45 -17.32 -59.82 -44.43
C PRO A 45 -18.24 -59.27 -45.53
N GLU A 46 -19.55 -59.22 -45.25
CA GLU A 46 -20.54 -58.59 -46.14
C GLU A 46 -20.41 -57.06 -46.19
N SER A 47 -20.81 -56.46 -47.32
CA SER A 47 -20.88 -54.99 -47.46
C SER A 47 -21.95 -54.38 -46.54
N LEU A 48 -21.61 -53.25 -45.92
CA LEU A 48 -22.49 -52.48 -45.04
C LEU A 48 -23.42 -51.50 -45.80
N PHE A 49 -23.36 -51.49 -47.14
CA PHE A 49 -24.18 -50.63 -47.99
C PHE A 49 -25.68 -50.89 -47.76
N GLY A 50 -26.43 -49.84 -47.39
CA GLY A 50 -27.85 -49.95 -47.02
C GLY A 50 -28.15 -50.49 -45.61
N ARG A 51 -27.12 -50.80 -44.81
CA ARG A 51 -27.26 -51.24 -43.40
C ARG A 51 -26.72 -50.22 -42.36
N ILE A 52 -26.18 -49.09 -42.82
CA ILE A 52 -25.75 -47.95 -41.98
C ILE A 52 -26.74 -46.80 -42.17
N ASP A 53 -27.33 -46.29 -41.08
CA ASP A 53 -27.99 -44.98 -41.06
C ASP A 53 -26.95 -43.90 -40.66
N PRO A 54 -26.66 -42.89 -41.51
CA PRO A 54 -25.76 -41.79 -41.17
C PRO A 54 -26.09 -41.06 -39.87
N ARG A 55 -27.36 -41.09 -39.42
CA ARG A 55 -27.80 -40.47 -38.16
C ARG A 55 -27.41 -41.28 -36.91
N SER A 56 -27.14 -42.57 -37.07
CA SER A 56 -26.65 -43.47 -36.00
C SER A 56 -25.12 -43.49 -35.87
N PHE A 57 -24.41 -42.72 -36.72
CA PHE A 57 -22.96 -42.73 -36.82
C PHE A 57 -22.32 -41.99 -35.63
N GLY A 58 -22.24 -42.69 -34.50
CA GLY A 58 -21.82 -42.13 -33.21
C GLY A 58 -22.44 -42.82 -32.00
N ASP A 59 -23.54 -43.57 -32.17
CA ASP A 59 -24.36 -44.15 -31.08
C ASP A 59 -23.61 -45.11 -30.14
N ARG A 60 -22.40 -45.56 -30.50
CA ARG A 60 -21.53 -46.42 -29.67
C ARG A 60 -20.16 -45.82 -29.36
N VAL A 61 -19.93 -44.55 -29.70
CA VAL A 61 -18.68 -43.85 -29.36
C VAL A 61 -18.73 -43.46 -27.88
N SER A 62 -17.95 -44.16 -27.06
CA SER A 62 -17.72 -43.79 -25.66
C SER A 62 -16.34 -43.16 -25.50
N ARG A 63 -16.26 -42.02 -24.82
CA ARG A 63 -14.99 -41.44 -24.38
C ARG A 63 -14.66 -42.01 -23.02
N GLY A 64 -13.58 -42.79 -22.91
CA GLY A 64 -13.12 -43.33 -21.64
C GLY A 64 -12.65 -42.22 -20.70
N ARG A 65 -12.89 -42.39 -19.40
CA ARG A 65 -12.14 -41.65 -18.36
C ARG A 65 -10.75 -42.31 -18.28
N PRO A 66 -9.63 -41.56 -18.18
CA PRO A 66 -8.30 -42.17 -18.07
C PRO A 66 -8.28 -43.12 -16.87
N LEU A 67 -7.91 -44.38 -17.10
CA LEU A 67 -8.12 -45.48 -16.16
C LEU A 67 -7.40 -45.25 -14.82
N GLU A 68 -6.23 -44.62 -14.87
CA GLU A 68 -5.42 -44.31 -13.70
C GLU A 68 -5.68 -42.90 -13.13
N LEU A 69 -6.67 -42.13 -13.61
CA LEU A 69 -6.80 -40.71 -13.23
C LEU A 69 -6.87 -40.51 -11.72
N ASP A 70 -7.63 -41.35 -11.00
CA ASP A 70 -7.74 -41.25 -9.54
C ASP A 70 -6.44 -41.69 -8.84
N GLU A 71 -5.72 -42.68 -9.38
CA GLU A 71 -4.39 -43.06 -8.87
C GLU A 71 -3.33 -41.99 -9.15
N LYS A 72 -3.25 -41.44 -10.36
CA LYS A 72 -2.36 -40.33 -10.72
C LYS A 72 -2.69 -39.08 -9.91
N ILE A 73 -3.97 -38.78 -9.64
CA ILE A 73 -4.37 -37.72 -8.68
C ILE A 73 -3.91 -38.08 -7.26
N HIS A 74 -3.98 -39.34 -6.82
CA HIS A 74 -3.54 -39.74 -5.49
C HIS A 74 -2.00 -39.71 -5.35
N ARG A 75 -1.26 -40.16 -6.37
CA ARG A 75 0.20 -40.05 -6.51
C ARG A 75 0.61 -38.57 -6.56
N ALA A 76 -0.03 -37.73 -7.37
CA ALA A 76 0.20 -36.28 -7.41
C ALA A 76 -0.12 -35.59 -6.07
N ARG A 77 -1.19 -35.97 -5.36
CA ARG A 77 -1.48 -35.48 -4.00
C ARG A 77 -0.46 -35.98 -2.97
N LYS A 78 0.10 -37.18 -3.12
CA LYS A 78 1.14 -37.75 -2.25
C LYS A 78 2.49 -37.08 -2.51
N LYS A 79 2.89 -36.92 -3.78
CA LYS A 79 4.08 -36.19 -4.24
C LYS A 79 3.99 -34.70 -3.90
N LYS A 80 2.82 -34.07 -4.01
CA LYS A 80 2.57 -32.69 -3.51
C LYS A 80 2.61 -32.59 -1.99
N LYS A 81 2.16 -33.60 -1.24
CA LYS A 81 2.36 -33.65 0.22
C LYS A 81 3.83 -33.83 0.61
N GLN A 82 4.60 -34.63 -0.14
CA GLN A 82 6.05 -34.79 0.05
C GLN A 82 6.80 -33.50 -0.29
N LEU A 83 6.50 -32.86 -1.44
CA LEU A 83 7.00 -31.52 -1.73
C LEU A 83 6.55 -30.49 -0.68
N ASP A 84 5.31 -30.51 -0.18
CA ASP A 84 4.89 -29.59 0.90
C ASP A 84 5.60 -29.85 2.24
N SER A 85 6.17 -31.05 2.47
CA SER A 85 7.04 -31.34 3.63
C SER A 85 8.53 -31.00 3.40
N GLU A 86 9.06 -31.20 2.19
CA GLU A 86 10.48 -30.91 1.86
C GLU A 86 10.70 -29.45 1.45
N SER A 87 9.72 -28.81 0.80
CA SER A 87 9.82 -27.43 0.27
C SER A 87 9.68 -26.33 1.34
N THR A 88 9.72 -26.69 2.62
CA THR A 88 9.80 -25.70 3.71
C THR A 88 11.09 -24.86 3.66
N SER A 89 12.05 -25.20 2.77
CA SER A 89 13.40 -24.64 2.74
C SER A 89 13.88 -23.91 1.45
N PRO A 90 13.25 -23.97 0.25
CA PRO A 90 13.65 -23.11 -0.89
C PRO A 90 12.58 -22.14 -1.42
N SER A 91 11.34 -22.57 -1.67
CA SER A 91 10.35 -21.75 -2.42
C SER A 91 9.93 -20.47 -1.69
N LYS A 92 9.80 -20.51 -0.36
CA LYS A 92 9.56 -19.33 0.48
C LYS A 92 10.76 -18.36 0.57
N LYS A 93 11.97 -18.77 0.17
CA LYS A 93 13.18 -17.94 0.26
C LYS A 93 13.39 -17.02 -0.95
N ARG A 94 12.76 -17.28 -2.11
CA ARG A 94 12.98 -16.51 -3.37
C ARG A 94 12.66 -15.00 -3.30
N ARG A 95 12.08 -14.49 -2.19
CA ARG A 95 11.80 -13.05 -1.96
C ARG A 95 12.19 -12.48 -0.59
N LEU A 96 12.78 -13.26 0.32
CA LEU A 96 13.36 -12.73 1.57
C LEU A 96 14.82 -13.15 1.70
N SER A 97 15.73 -12.17 1.61
CA SER A 97 17.14 -12.38 1.90
C SER A 97 17.35 -12.61 3.41
N VAL A 98 18.38 -13.38 3.76
CA VAL A 98 18.77 -13.68 5.16
C VAL A 98 19.03 -12.41 5.98
N LEU A 99 19.39 -11.31 5.31
CA LEU A 99 19.57 -9.97 5.90
C LEU A 99 18.27 -9.35 6.45
N THR A 100 17.10 -9.89 6.14
CA THR A 100 15.78 -9.40 6.59
C THR A 100 15.10 -10.29 7.63
N SER A 101 15.67 -11.46 7.95
CA SER A 101 15.02 -12.46 8.81
C SER A 101 15.48 -12.40 10.27
N THR A 102 14.97 -11.43 11.04
CA THR A 102 15.16 -11.34 12.51
C THR A 102 13.89 -11.63 13.32
N GLU A 103 12.84 -12.15 12.68
CA GLU A 103 11.51 -12.41 13.30
C GLU A 103 11.16 -13.91 13.37
N LYS A 104 12.04 -14.74 13.95
CA LYS A 104 11.74 -16.14 14.28
C LYS A 104 12.05 -16.45 15.75
N GLY A 105 11.21 -17.27 16.37
CA GLY A 105 11.46 -17.87 17.69
C GLY A 105 12.25 -19.17 17.58
N ASP A 106 12.63 -19.75 18.72
CA ASP A 106 13.61 -20.85 18.78
C ASP A 106 13.00 -22.23 18.42
N ASN A 107 11.67 -22.37 18.43
CA ASN A 107 10.98 -23.62 18.07
C ASN A 107 10.23 -23.51 16.72
N GLU A 108 10.60 -24.37 15.76
CA GLU A 108 9.80 -24.61 14.54
C GLU A 108 9.12 -26.00 14.62
N PRO A 109 7.77 -26.07 14.69
CA PRO A 109 7.05 -27.36 14.73
C PRO A 109 7.20 -28.10 13.40
N LYS A 110 7.60 -29.37 13.47
CA LYS A 110 7.98 -30.23 12.34
C LYS A 110 6.78 -30.90 11.67
N THR A 111 5.69 -31.16 12.41
CA THR A 111 4.50 -31.84 11.85
C THR A 111 3.32 -30.89 11.68
N LYS A 112 2.36 -31.26 10.82
CA LYS A 112 1.14 -30.47 10.60
C LYS A 112 0.25 -30.40 11.85
N GLU A 113 0.29 -31.41 12.70
CA GLU A 113 -0.55 -31.53 13.91
C GLU A 113 0.07 -30.79 15.10
N THR A 114 1.38 -30.90 15.29
CA THR A 114 2.11 -30.10 16.30
C THR A 114 2.05 -28.62 15.95
N ARG A 115 2.16 -28.28 14.66
CA ARG A 115 1.94 -26.92 14.16
C ARG A 115 0.54 -26.38 14.45
N ALA A 116 -0.53 -27.13 14.16
CA ALA A 116 -1.89 -26.69 14.45
C ALA A 116 -2.12 -26.48 15.96
N SER A 117 -1.47 -27.30 16.78
CA SER A 117 -1.47 -27.19 18.24
C SER A 117 -0.70 -25.95 18.72
N TYR A 118 0.47 -25.66 18.15
CA TYR A 118 1.24 -24.44 18.44
C TYR A 118 0.48 -23.18 17.98
N GLU A 119 -0.15 -23.19 16.80
CA GLU A 119 -1.03 -22.11 16.31
C GLU A 119 -2.22 -21.86 17.27
N ALA A 120 -2.83 -22.91 17.83
CA ALA A 120 -3.86 -22.78 18.87
C ALA A 120 -3.31 -22.18 20.18
N MET A 121 -2.12 -22.60 20.62
CA MET A 121 -1.47 -22.04 21.82
C MET A 121 -1.15 -20.55 21.66
N LEU A 122 -0.59 -20.15 20.52
CA LEU A 122 -0.32 -18.74 20.20
C LEU A 122 -1.61 -17.91 20.26
N SER A 123 -2.72 -18.39 19.68
CA SER A 123 -4.01 -17.70 19.73
C SER A 123 -4.51 -17.51 21.16
N MET A 124 -4.39 -18.52 22.02
CA MET A 124 -4.77 -18.41 23.45
C MET A 124 -3.92 -17.38 24.19
N ILE A 125 -2.60 -17.36 23.94
CA ILE A 125 -1.66 -16.41 24.53
C ILE A 125 -1.93 -14.98 24.02
N GLN A 126 -2.20 -14.80 22.72
CA GLN A 126 -2.49 -13.51 22.09
C GLN A 126 -3.80 -12.89 22.60
N GLN A 127 -4.82 -13.71 22.89
CA GLN A 127 -6.04 -13.27 23.57
C GLN A 127 -5.75 -12.68 24.96
N GLN A 128 -4.78 -13.23 25.70
CA GLN A 128 -4.40 -12.79 27.04
C GLN A 128 -3.46 -11.56 27.01
N LEU A 129 -2.35 -11.63 26.26
CA LEU A 129 -1.34 -10.56 26.18
C LEU A 129 -1.80 -9.33 25.40
N GLY A 130 -2.75 -9.48 24.47
CA GLY A 130 -3.47 -8.38 23.85
C GLY A 130 -2.65 -7.44 22.97
N GLY A 131 -2.56 -7.75 21.67
CA GLY A 131 -2.00 -6.82 20.67
C GLY A 131 -0.49 -6.65 20.73
N GLN A 132 0.23 -7.59 21.34
CA GLN A 132 1.69 -7.62 21.37
C GLN A 132 2.28 -8.19 20.06
N PRO A 133 3.50 -7.76 19.68
CA PRO A 133 4.29 -8.35 18.60
C PRO A 133 4.43 -9.88 18.64
N ILE A 134 4.43 -10.53 17.47
CA ILE A 134 4.45 -11.99 17.34
C ILE A 134 5.69 -12.63 17.99
N ASN A 135 6.85 -11.97 17.97
CA ASN A 135 8.06 -12.46 18.62
C ASN A 135 7.95 -12.47 20.16
N ILE A 136 7.14 -11.59 20.77
CA ILE A 136 6.81 -11.65 22.20
C ILE A 136 5.86 -12.82 22.46
N VAL A 137 4.83 -12.98 21.63
CA VAL A 137 3.84 -14.08 21.75
C VAL A 137 4.50 -15.45 21.60
N CYS A 138 5.40 -15.62 20.61
CA CYS A 138 6.21 -16.83 20.44
C CYS A 138 7.15 -17.05 21.63
N GLY A 139 7.88 -16.03 22.10
CA GLY A 139 8.74 -16.17 23.27
C GLY A 139 7.97 -16.59 24.54
N VAL A 140 6.72 -16.15 24.70
CA VAL A 140 5.83 -16.59 25.78
C VAL A 140 5.34 -18.02 25.56
N ALA A 141 5.00 -18.41 24.34
CA ALA A 141 4.65 -19.79 24.02
C ALA A 141 5.82 -20.75 24.30
N ASP A 142 7.05 -20.35 23.96
CA ASP A 142 8.25 -21.15 24.14
C ASP A 142 8.62 -21.28 25.64
N GLU A 143 8.49 -20.22 26.46
CA GLU A 143 8.64 -20.33 27.92
C GLU A 143 7.50 -21.14 28.58
N ILE A 144 6.25 -21.01 28.11
CA ILE A 144 5.13 -21.83 28.60
C ILE A 144 5.34 -23.30 28.24
N LEU A 145 5.83 -23.60 27.04
CA LEU A 145 6.18 -24.96 26.63
C LEU A 145 7.33 -25.53 27.46
N ALA A 146 8.38 -24.74 27.73
CA ALA A 146 9.45 -25.14 28.66
C ALA A 146 8.87 -25.52 30.03
N VAL A 147 7.97 -24.70 30.59
CA VAL A 147 7.32 -25.00 31.88
C VAL A 147 6.39 -26.22 31.80
N LEU A 148 5.65 -26.41 30.70
CA LEU A 148 4.73 -27.54 30.54
C LEU A 148 5.46 -28.87 30.30
N LYS A 149 6.56 -28.87 29.54
CA LYS A 149 7.36 -30.04 29.19
C LYS A 149 8.40 -30.44 30.24
N ASN A 150 8.77 -29.55 31.15
CA ASN A 150 9.69 -29.89 32.22
C ASN A 150 9.00 -30.81 33.26
N ASP A 151 9.45 -32.07 33.36
CA ASP A 151 8.84 -33.08 34.23
C ASP A 151 9.10 -32.87 35.73
N ASN A 152 10.03 -31.98 36.10
CA ASN A 152 10.35 -31.69 37.51
C ASN A 152 9.26 -30.85 38.22
N PHE A 153 8.32 -30.24 37.48
CA PHE A 153 7.25 -29.44 38.08
C PHE A 153 5.91 -30.18 38.11
N LYS A 154 5.24 -30.20 39.26
CA LYS A 154 3.86 -30.71 39.36
C LYS A 154 2.89 -29.68 38.79
N ASN A 155 1.71 -30.12 38.35
CA ASN A 155 0.66 -29.25 37.79
C ASN A 155 0.37 -27.96 38.60
N PRO A 156 0.28 -27.94 39.96
CA PRO A 156 0.12 -26.68 40.71
C PRO A 156 1.32 -25.73 40.61
N ASP A 157 2.54 -26.25 40.46
CA ASP A 157 3.75 -25.42 40.32
C ASP A 157 3.92 -24.92 38.88
N LYS A 158 3.59 -25.75 37.89
CA LYS A 158 3.44 -25.34 36.48
C LYS A 158 2.41 -24.21 36.36
N LYS A 159 1.26 -24.35 37.03
CA LYS A 159 0.22 -23.31 37.11
C LYS A 159 0.77 -22.01 37.70
N LYS A 160 1.37 -22.03 38.89
CA LYS A 160 1.96 -20.83 39.53
C LYS A 160 3.03 -20.14 38.69
N LYS A 161 3.82 -20.88 37.91
CA LYS A 161 4.82 -20.30 36.99
C LYS A 161 4.16 -19.65 35.77
N ILE A 162 3.17 -20.28 35.18
CA ILE A 162 2.42 -19.73 34.05
C ILE A 162 1.58 -18.50 34.49
N GLU A 163 1.05 -18.49 35.71
CA GLU A 163 0.39 -17.35 36.37
C GLU A 163 1.32 -16.17 36.72
N LYS A 164 2.64 -16.33 36.57
CA LYS A 164 3.59 -15.21 36.61
C LYS A 164 3.91 -14.65 35.21
N LEU A 165 3.71 -15.44 34.15
CA LEU A 165 3.94 -15.03 32.76
C LEU A 165 2.68 -14.44 32.11
N LEU A 166 1.51 -14.87 32.57
CA LEU A 166 0.19 -14.44 32.14
C LEU A 166 -0.63 -14.06 33.40
N ASN A 167 -1.47 -13.02 33.33
CA ASN A 167 -2.12 -12.46 34.53
C ASN A 167 -3.00 -13.48 35.30
N PRO A 168 -3.00 -13.48 36.66
CA PRO A 168 -3.57 -14.57 37.46
C PRO A 168 -5.07 -14.83 37.24
N ILE A 169 -5.85 -13.77 37.04
CA ILE A 169 -7.32 -13.82 37.12
C ILE A 169 -7.96 -14.64 35.98
N SER A 170 -7.33 -14.74 34.80
CA SER A 170 -7.92 -15.40 33.62
C SER A 170 -7.53 -16.88 33.45
N ILE A 171 -6.38 -17.29 34.02
CA ILE A 171 -5.81 -18.64 33.81
C ILE A 171 -6.61 -19.73 34.54
N GLN A 172 -7.36 -19.35 35.57
CA GLN A 172 -8.16 -20.27 36.38
C GLN A 172 -9.19 -21.08 35.55
N ALA A 173 -9.68 -20.53 34.42
CA ALA A 173 -10.53 -21.25 33.46
C ALA A 173 -9.74 -21.96 32.35
N ASN A 174 -8.63 -21.37 31.86
CA ASN A 174 -7.98 -21.78 30.61
C ASN A 174 -6.76 -22.71 30.80
N PHE A 175 -6.27 -22.91 32.03
CA PHE A 175 -5.07 -23.71 32.30
C PHE A 175 -5.17 -25.16 31.78
N GLN A 176 -6.33 -25.81 31.93
CA GLN A 176 -6.52 -27.19 31.46
C GLN A 176 -6.39 -27.33 29.94
N GLN A 177 -6.83 -26.30 29.18
CA GLN A 177 -6.70 -26.26 27.73
C GLN A 177 -5.23 -26.03 27.30
N LEU A 178 -4.49 -25.17 28.00
CA LEU A 178 -3.04 -25.01 27.74
C LEU A 178 -2.28 -26.34 27.97
N VAL A 179 -2.64 -27.09 29.01
CA VAL A 179 -2.06 -28.41 29.28
C VAL A 179 -2.43 -29.45 28.21
N SER A 180 -3.65 -29.45 27.67
CA SER A 180 -4.03 -30.38 26.60
C SER A 180 -3.31 -30.05 25.28
N VAL A 181 -3.22 -28.76 24.92
CA VAL A 181 -2.50 -28.31 23.72
C VAL A 181 -0.99 -28.59 23.84
N GLY A 182 -0.39 -28.35 25.01
CA GLY A 182 1.03 -28.66 25.27
C GLY A 182 1.37 -30.16 25.25
N LYS A 183 0.38 -31.05 25.43
CA LYS A 183 0.55 -32.50 25.24
C LYS A 183 0.60 -32.91 23.78
N LEU A 184 -0.15 -32.22 22.91
CA LEU A 184 -0.21 -32.50 21.47
C LEU A 184 1.06 -32.08 20.71
N ILE A 185 1.85 -31.16 21.28
CA ILE A 185 3.14 -30.74 20.73
C ILE A 185 4.21 -31.74 21.17
N THR A 186 4.62 -32.66 20.30
CA THR A 186 5.55 -33.77 20.62
C THR A 186 7.01 -33.51 20.21
N ASP A 187 7.26 -32.45 19.45
CA ASP A 187 8.51 -32.14 18.75
C ASP A 187 9.37 -31.03 19.40
N TYR A 188 9.01 -30.62 20.62
CA TYR A 188 9.73 -29.61 21.40
C TYR A 188 11.08 -30.14 21.90
N HIS A 189 12.18 -29.47 21.55
CA HIS A 189 13.53 -29.77 22.04
C HIS A 189 14.05 -28.55 22.82
N GLN A 190 14.45 -28.74 24.08
CA GLN A 190 14.94 -27.64 24.90
C GLN A 190 16.36 -27.25 24.47
N GLY A 191 16.49 -26.13 23.75
CA GLY A 191 17.77 -25.55 23.39
C GLY A 191 18.47 -24.89 24.59
N ASP A 192 19.04 -25.69 25.47
CA ASP A 192 20.00 -25.19 26.47
C ASP A 192 21.30 -24.81 25.76
N GLY A 193 21.47 -23.51 25.53
CA GLY A 193 22.66 -22.94 24.92
C GLY A 193 23.85 -22.88 25.88
N ASP A 194 24.41 -24.04 26.23
CA ASP A 194 25.85 -24.21 26.51
C ASP A 194 26.22 -25.71 26.42
N VAL A 195 26.38 -26.21 25.20
CA VAL A 195 27.03 -27.51 24.94
C VAL A 195 28.20 -27.23 24.01
N THR A 196 29.42 -27.36 24.55
CA THR A 196 30.63 -27.47 23.72
C THR A 196 30.44 -28.63 22.75
N VAL A 197 30.68 -28.38 21.47
CA VAL A 197 30.67 -29.43 20.45
C VAL A 197 31.94 -30.26 20.65
N ASP A 198 31.84 -31.26 21.53
CA ASP A 198 32.76 -32.40 21.52
C ASP A 198 32.33 -33.33 20.38
N ASP A 199 33.24 -33.47 19.41
CA ASP A 199 33.02 -34.02 18.07
C ASP A 199 33.14 -35.56 18.06
N GLU A 200 32.30 -36.26 18.84
CA GLU A 200 32.44 -37.71 19.03
C GLU A 200 31.11 -38.48 19.26
N SER A 201 30.21 -38.47 18.25
CA SER A 201 29.30 -39.60 17.96
C SER A 201 28.60 -39.44 16.60
N LEU A 202 29.23 -39.93 15.53
CA LEU A 202 28.51 -40.34 14.32
C LEU A 202 28.10 -41.80 14.51
N ASP A 203 26.80 -42.09 14.59
CA ASP A 203 26.32 -43.46 14.70
C ASP A 203 26.46 -44.18 13.35
N ASP A 204 27.32 -45.20 13.32
CA ASP A 204 27.33 -46.25 12.30
C ASP A 204 26.10 -47.15 12.51
N ASP A 205 25.13 -47.11 11.58
CA ASP A 205 24.11 -48.16 11.50
C ASP A 205 23.91 -48.65 10.05
N VAL A 206 24.66 -49.72 9.75
CA VAL A 206 24.16 -51.01 9.24
C VAL A 206 23.36 -51.04 7.93
N GLY A 207 24.05 -51.51 6.88
CA GLY A 207 23.57 -52.47 5.86
C GLY A 207 22.20 -52.24 5.21
N VAL A 208 22.19 -51.54 4.08
CA VAL A 208 21.08 -51.62 3.10
C VAL A 208 21.20 -52.92 2.32
N ALA A 209 20.11 -53.69 2.23
CA ALA A 209 20.01 -54.82 1.32
C ALA A 209 19.48 -54.33 -0.04
N ASP A 210 20.31 -54.39 -1.07
CA ASP A 210 19.88 -54.19 -2.46
C ASP A 210 19.14 -55.46 -2.94
N GLU A 211 17.81 -55.49 -2.76
CA GLU A 211 16.94 -56.38 -3.53
C GLU A 211 16.74 -55.78 -4.92
N PHE A 212 17.47 -56.34 -5.91
CA PHE A 212 17.22 -56.07 -7.32
C PHE A 212 15.93 -56.79 -7.76
N GLU A 213 14.78 -56.16 -7.55
CA GLU A 213 13.60 -56.46 -8.35
C GLU A 213 13.79 -55.81 -9.74
N GLU A 214 13.88 -56.65 -10.79
CA GLU A 214 13.65 -56.22 -12.17
C GLU A 214 12.15 -55.88 -12.33
N ASN A 215 11.75 -54.69 -11.86
CA ASN A 215 10.43 -54.15 -12.16
C ASN A 215 10.41 -53.59 -13.58
N GLU A 216 9.33 -53.91 -14.27
CA GLU A 216 9.18 -53.88 -15.72
C GLU A 216 9.14 -52.45 -16.31
N GLU A 217 9.19 -52.37 -17.64
CA GLU A 217 9.23 -51.16 -18.46
C GLU A 217 8.19 -50.09 -18.04
N ASP A 218 8.63 -49.07 -17.29
CA ASP A 218 7.86 -47.84 -17.07
C ASP A 218 7.78 -47.09 -18.41
N ASP A 219 6.69 -47.28 -19.15
CA ASP A 219 6.35 -46.56 -20.38
C ASP A 219 6.57 -45.04 -20.23
N GLU A 220 7.33 -44.43 -21.15
CA GLU A 220 7.53 -42.98 -21.26
C GLU A 220 6.21 -42.26 -21.61
N ASN A 221 5.33 -42.09 -20.63
CA ASN A 221 4.17 -41.21 -20.70
C ASN A 221 4.29 -40.14 -19.61
N ASP A 222 4.96 -39.07 -20.01
CA ASP A 222 5.26 -37.88 -19.22
C ASP A 222 4.04 -37.22 -18.59
N LEU A 223 4.31 -36.29 -17.67
CA LEU A 223 3.31 -35.64 -16.83
C LEU A 223 2.26 -34.85 -17.65
N ASP A 224 1.00 -35.32 -17.63
CA ASP A 224 -0.23 -34.58 -18.06
C ASP A 224 -0.55 -33.35 -17.16
N VAL A 225 0.46 -32.58 -16.78
CA VAL A 225 0.33 -31.18 -16.40
C VAL A 225 1.06 -30.42 -17.49
N VAL A 226 0.33 -29.77 -18.40
CA VAL A 226 0.91 -28.87 -19.40
C VAL A 226 1.78 -27.87 -18.65
N PRO A 227 3.11 -27.88 -18.83
CA PRO A 227 3.97 -26.82 -18.34
C PRO A 227 3.73 -25.63 -19.26
N GLU A 228 2.91 -24.68 -18.82
CA GLU A 228 2.98 -23.32 -19.36
C GLU A 228 4.24 -22.66 -18.75
N ASP A 229 5.40 -23.15 -19.19
CA ASP A 229 6.64 -22.39 -19.08
C ASP A 229 6.51 -21.24 -20.09
N GLU A 230 6.43 -20.01 -19.58
CA GLU A 230 6.44 -18.79 -20.39
C GLU A 230 7.87 -18.60 -20.94
N ASP A 231 8.17 -19.25 -22.07
CA ASP A 231 9.39 -18.99 -22.83
C ASP A 231 9.40 -17.53 -23.31
N GLU A 232 10.34 -16.74 -22.78
CA GLU A 232 10.59 -15.38 -23.23
C GLU A 232 11.17 -15.38 -24.66
N ASP A 233 10.70 -14.45 -25.51
CA ASP A 233 11.19 -14.26 -26.87
C ASP A 233 12.71 -13.95 -26.91
N ASP A 234 13.50 -14.83 -27.53
CA ASP A 234 14.59 -14.46 -28.46
C ASP A 234 15.27 -15.72 -29.05
N ASP A 235 14.84 -16.18 -30.23
CA ASP A 235 15.78 -16.69 -31.26
C ASP A 235 15.18 -16.85 -32.68
N VAL A 236 15.73 -16.07 -33.60
CA VAL A 236 15.88 -16.26 -35.06
C VAL A 236 14.87 -17.17 -35.81
N VAL A 237 13.85 -16.56 -36.43
CA VAL A 237 13.08 -17.21 -37.51
C VAL A 237 13.91 -17.24 -38.82
N GLN A 238 14.71 -18.29 -39.00
CA GLN A 238 15.26 -18.72 -40.29
C GLN A 238 14.94 -20.19 -40.60
N ALA A 239 13.66 -20.47 -40.87
CA ALA A 239 13.24 -21.68 -41.57
C ALA A 239 11.97 -21.43 -42.40
N ASN A 240 11.71 -22.30 -43.39
CA ASN A 240 10.48 -22.35 -44.20
C ASN A 240 10.24 -21.23 -45.23
N GLY A 241 11.25 -20.98 -46.08
CA GLY A 241 11.11 -20.20 -47.31
C GLY A 241 10.77 -20.98 -48.59
N ALA A 242 10.56 -22.31 -48.51
CA ALA A 242 10.75 -23.22 -49.65
C ALA A 242 9.50 -23.91 -50.24
N SER A 243 8.34 -23.94 -49.55
CA SER A 243 7.21 -24.83 -49.93
C SER A 243 5.98 -24.12 -50.52
N THR A 244 6.16 -22.96 -51.17
CA THR A 244 5.03 -22.21 -51.77
C THR A 244 5.36 -21.69 -53.17
N MET A 245 5.76 -22.58 -54.10
CA MET A 245 5.72 -22.30 -55.54
C MET A 245 5.91 -23.56 -56.42
N GLN A 246 4.86 -24.38 -56.57
CA GLN A 246 4.74 -25.26 -57.73
C GLN A 246 3.28 -25.58 -58.09
N MET A 247 2.56 -24.59 -58.61
CA MET A 247 1.34 -24.79 -59.41
C MET A 247 1.37 -23.83 -60.59
N GLY A 248 1.41 -24.36 -61.79
CA GLY A 248 1.36 -23.59 -63.03
C GLY A 248 0.66 -24.39 -64.13
N GLY A 249 -0.35 -23.77 -64.75
CA GLY A 249 -1.04 -24.29 -65.93
C GLY A 249 -2.26 -25.15 -65.64
N GLY A 250 -3.44 -24.57 -65.79
CA GLY A 250 -4.74 -25.27 -65.72
C GLY A 250 -5.87 -24.27 -65.47
N ILE A 251 -6.66 -24.02 -66.51
CA ILE A 251 -7.98 -23.38 -66.38
C ILE A 251 -8.97 -24.53 -66.15
N ASP A 252 -9.83 -24.41 -65.15
CA ASP A 252 -11.25 -24.79 -65.20
C ASP A 252 -11.97 -24.24 -63.94
N ASP A 253 -13.28 -23.98 -64.07
CA ASP A 253 -14.12 -23.25 -63.11
C ASP A 253 -14.80 -24.16 -62.05
N ASP A 254 -15.37 -23.51 -61.03
CA ASP A 254 -16.38 -23.99 -60.07
C ASP A 254 -16.12 -25.27 -59.24
N GLU A 255 -15.78 -25.07 -57.95
CA GLU A 255 -16.57 -25.65 -56.84
C GLU A 255 -16.32 -24.89 -55.51
N MET A 256 -17.39 -24.54 -54.79
CA MET A 256 -17.29 -23.98 -53.43
C MET A 256 -17.25 -25.09 -52.38
N GLN A 257 -16.19 -25.15 -51.58
CA GLN A 257 -16.20 -25.80 -50.27
C GLN A 257 -15.90 -24.77 -49.18
N GLU A 258 -16.75 -24.72 -48.16
CA GLU A 258 -16.52 -23.92 -46.95
C GLU A 258 -15.41 -24.56 -46.10
N PRO A 259 -14.39 -23.80 -45.63
CA PRO A 259 -13.35 -24.35 -44.76
C PRO A 259 -13.73 -24.22 -43.27
N GLU A 260 -13.25 -25.20 -42.49
CA GLU A 260 -13.47 -25.33 -41.05
C GLU A 260 -12.90 -24.14 -40.22
N GLU A 261 -13.40 -24.00 -38.99
CA GLU A 261 -13.27 -22.80 -38.13
C GLU A 261 -11.83 -22.37 -37.79
N GLY A 262 -10.83 -23.23 -38.03
CA GLY A 262 -9.40 -22.91 -37.84
C GLY A 262 -8.84 -21.82 -38.75
N MET A 263 -9.47 -21.52 -39.90
CA MET A 263 -8.97 -20.49 -40.83
C MET A 263 -9.37 -19.05 -40.48
N ALA A 264 -10.25 -18.84 -39.49
CA ALA A 264 -10.84 -17.52 -39.22
C ALA A 264 -9.80 -16.42 -38.86
N LEU A 265 -8.77 -16.77 -38.07
CA LEU A 265 -7.71 -15.84 -37.65
C LEU A 265 -6.88 -15.31 -38.82
N ASN A 266 -6.69 -16.12 -39.86
CA ASN A 266 -5.98 -15.71 -41.07
C ASN A 266 -6.87 -15.06 -42.12
N PHE A 267 -8.21 -15.10 -42.02
CA PHE A 267 -9.08 -14.57 -43.08
C PHE A 267 -8.93 -13.05 -43.28
N SER A 268 -8.64 -12.28 -42.23
CA SER A 268 -8.38 -10.84 -42.33
C SER A 268 -7.07 -10.54 -43.05
N LEU A 269 -5.99 -11.25 -42.70
CA LEU A 269 -4.67 -11.17 -43.33
C LEU A 269 -4.72 -11.69 -44.78
N ILE A 270 -5.35 -12.84 -45.01
CA ILE A 270 -5.59 -13.40 -46.35
C ILE A 270 -6.39 -12.43 -47.20
N LYS A 271 -7.45 -11.79 -46.67
CA LYS A 271 -8.21 -10.76 -47.40
C LYS A 271 -7.35 -9.54 -47.73
N TYR A 272 -6.51 -9.08 -46.80
CA TYR A 272 -5.57 -7.99 -47.04
C TYR A 272 -4.50 -8.35 -48.09
N LEU A 273 -3.96 -9.57 -48.02
CA LEU A 273 -3.00 -10.14 -48.97
C LEU A 273 -3.63 -10.36 -50.35
N LEU A 274 -4.90 -10.80 -50.44
CA LEU A 274 -5.64 -10.98 -51.69
C LEU A 274 -5.97 -9.63 -52.34
N GLN A 275 -6.43 -8.65 -51.54
CA GLN A 275 -6.67 -7.27 -52.00
C GLN A 275 -5.39 -6.61 -52.52
N ASN A 276 -4.24 -6.91 -51.90
CA ASN A 276 -2.94 -6.34 -52.28
C ASN A 276 -2.06 -7.33 -53.05
N ARG A 277 -2.60 -8.44 -53.60
CA ARG A 277 -1.80 -9.60 -54.07
C ARG A 277 -0.68 -9.23 -55.03
N LEU A 278 -0.98 -8.37 -56.00
CA LEU A 278 0.01 -7.89 -56.97
C LEU A 278 1.08 -7.01 -56.29
N LYS A 279 0.67 -6.09 -55.41
CA LYS A 279 1.61 -5.26 -54.64
C LYS A 279 2.53 -6.12 -53.78
N VAL A 280 1.99 -7.09 -53.04
CA VAL A 280 2.78 -7.95 -52.14
C VAL A 280 3.77 -8.80 -52.94
N VAL A 281 3.33 -9.52 -53.98
CA VAL A 281 4.21 -10.37 -54.80
C VAL A 281 5.32 -9.56 -55.45
N TRP A 282 4.99 -8.46 -56.12
CA TRP A 282 5.97 -7.67 -56.88
C TRP A 282 6.90 -6.84 -55.98
N CYS A 283 6.39 -6.20 -54.91
CA CYS A 283 7.24 -5.52 -53.94
C CYS A 283 8.18 -6.50 -53.23
N THR A 284 7.74 -7.73 -52.92
CA THR A 284 8.60 -8.75 -52.30
C THR A 284 9.66 -9.27 -53.26
N ARG A 285 9.33 -9.52 -54.54
CA ARG A 285 10.33 -9.85 -55.58
C ARG A 285 11.33 -8.71 -55.79
N LEU A 286 10.89 -7.45 -55.77
CA LEU A 286 11.75 -6.25 -55.82
C LEU A 286 12.61 -6.03 -54.57
N ALA A 287 12.17 -6.50 -53.40
CA ALA A 287 12.92 -6.39 -52.15
C ALA A 287 13.96 -7.51 -51.99
N ARG A 288 13.66 -8.72 -52.48
CA ARG A 288 14.57 -9.88 -52.50
C ARG A 288 15.58 -9.86 -53.67
N ALA A 289 15.57 -8.82 -54.50
CA ALA A 289 16.53 -8.67 -55.60
C ALA A 289 17.90 -8.21 -55.08
N GLU A 290 18.84 -9.15 -54.96
CA GLU A 290 20.21 -8.93 -54.48
C GLU A 290 20.98 -7.89 -55.32
N ASP A 291 20.82 -7.94 -56.65
CA ASP A 291 21.57 -7.13 -57.61
C ASP A 291 20.71 -6.09 -58.33
N GLN A 292 21.31 -4.95 -58.64
CA GLN A 292 20.62 -3.87 -59.35
C GLN A 292 20.26 -4.23 -60.81
N GLU A 293 20.92 -5.24 -61.40
CA GLU A 293 20.55 -5.81 -62.71
C GLU A 293 19.34 -6.75 -62.61
N LYS A 294 19.31 -7.66 -61.62
CA LYS A 294 18.14 -8.50 -61.31
C LYS A 294 16.92 -7.61 -61.05
N ARG A 295 17.12 -6.52 -60.31
CA ARG A 295 16.09 -5.53 -60.03
C ARG A 295 15.54 -4.88 -61.31
N LYS A 296 16.41 -4.38 -62.21
CA LYS A 296 15.97 -3.80 -63.49
C LYS A 296 15.15 -4.77 -64.34
N LYS A 297 15.57 -6.04 -64.43
CA LYS A 297 14.80 -7.07 -65.14
C LYS A 297 13.38 -7.27 -64.56
N ILE A 298 13.22 -7.19 -63.25
CA ILE A 298 11.91 -7.25 -62.58
C ILE A 298 11.10 -5.95 -62.85
N GLU A 299 11.73 -4.79 -62.85
CA GLU A 299 11.08 -3.51 -63.19
C GLU A 299 10.62 -3.50 -64.69
N GLU A 300 11.38 -4.13 -65.60
CA GLU A 300 11.01 -4.37 -67.01
C GLU A 300 9.90 -5.44 -67.16
N GLU A 301 9.96 -6.55 -66.41
CA GLU A 301 8.92 -7.60 -66.35
C GLU A 301 7.57 -6.99 -65.90
N MET A 302 7.57 -6.13 -64.88
CA MET A 302 6.39 -5.42 -64.42
C MET A 302 5.80 -4.45 -65.45
N LEU A 303 6.64 -3.78 -66.26
CA LEU A 303 6.16 -2.90 -67.33
C LEU A 303 5.50 -3.66 -68.48
N GLY A 304 5.94 -4.90 -68.75
CA GLY A 304 5.37 -5.76 -69.79
C GLY A 304 4.01 -6.39 -69.45
N LEU A 305 3.64 -6.44 -68.16
CA LEU A 305 2.47 -7.19 -67.67
C LEU A 305 1.20 -6.33 -67.46
N GLY A 306 1.16 -5.09 -67.96
CA GLY A 306 -0.04 -4.28 -68.06
C GLY A 306 -0.14 -3.06 -67.12
N PRO A 307 -1.21 -2.25 -67.24
CA PRO A 307 -1.30 -0.92 -66.64
C PRO A 307 -1.34 -0.93 -65.10
N ASP A 308 -1.95 -1.95 -64.48
CA ASP A 308 -2.00 -2.06 -63.02
C ASP A 308 -0.61 -2.28 -62.40
N HIS A 309 0.25 -3.02 -63.10
CA HIS A 309 1.64 -3.24 -62.70
C HIS A 309 2.48 -1.98 -62.88
N ALA A 310 2.27 -1.25 -63.99
CA ALA A 310 2.89 0.05 -64.21
C ALA A 310 2.47 1.08 -63.16
N ALA A 311 1.20 1.10 -62.72
CA ALA A 311 0.73 1.98 -61.65
C ALA A 311 1.34 1.64 -60.27
N ILE A 312 1.62 0.36 -59.98
CA ILE A 312 2.35 -0.06 -58.77
C ILE A 312 3.82 0.40 -58.87
N LEU A 313 4.44 0.24 -60.04
CA LEU A 313 5.80 0.71 -60.29
C LEU A 313 5.89 2.24 -60.20
N GLU A 314 4.91 2.97 -60.72
CA GLU A 314 4.80 4.42 -60.63
C GLU A 314 4.55 4.87 -59.18
N GLN A 315 3.70 4.19 -58.41
CA GLN A 315 3.57 4.45 -56.97
C GLN A 315 4.88 4.19 -56.22
N LEU A 316 5.62 3.12 -56.56
CA LEU A 316 6.95 2.86 -56.01
C LEU A 316 7.96 3.93 -56.42
N HIS A 317 7.99 4.36 -57.68
CA HIS A 317 8.90 5.41 -58.16
C HIS A 317 8.51 6.78 -57.65
N ALA A 318 7.22 7.10 -57.47
CA ALA A 318 6.75 8.33 -56.84
C ALA A 318 7.07 8.33 -55.35
N THR A 319 6.89 7.20 -54.66
CA THR A 319 7.32 7.05 -53.25
C THR A 319 8.84 7.08 -53.14
N ARG A 320 9.60 6.58 -54.13
CA ARG A 320 11.07 6.57 -54.15
C ARG A 320 11.67 7.88 -54.68
N ALA A 321 10.92 8.67 -55.45
CA ALA A 321 11.26 10.02 -55.88
C ALA A 321 10.96 11.00 -54.76
N THR A 322 9.75 10.96 -54.17
CA THR A 322 9.45 11.71 -52.95
C THR A 322 10.30 11.23 -51.77
N ALA A 323 10.73 9.96 -51.68
CA ALA A 323 11.73 9.53 -50.71
C ALA A 323 13.15 9.95 -51.09
N LYS A 324 13.60 9.98 -52.36
CA LYS A 324 14.91 10.55 -52.74
C LYS A 324 14.95 12.06 -52.62
N GLU A 325 13.83 12.73 -52.76
CA GLU A 325 13.69 14.19 -52.72
C GLU A 325 13.41 14.66 -51.29
N ARG A 326 12.61 13.91 -50.50
CA ARG A 326 12.66 13.99 -49.04
C ARG A 326 14.04 13.62 -48.54
N GLN A 327 14.72 12.59 -49.02
CA GLN A 327 16.07 12.24 -48.54
C GLN A 327 17.13 13.22 -49.04
N LYS A 328 16.97 13.90 -50.19
CA LYS A 328 17.84 15.02 -50.59
C LYS A 328 17.56 16.31 -49.81
N ASN A 329 16.29 16.61 -49.53
CA ASN A 329 15.92 17.77 -48.72
C ASN A 329 16.23 17.53 -47.25
N LEU A 330 16.01 16.32 -46.74
CA LEU A 330 16.42 15.83 -45.43
C LEU A 330 17.94 15.68 -45.38
N GLU A 331 18.67 15.31 -46.44
CA GLU A 331 20.15 15.40 -46.47
C GLU A 331 20.65 16.83 -46.59
N LYS A 332 19.91 17.76 -47.20
CA LYS A 332 20.25 19.19 -47.20
C LYS A 332 19.98 19.82 -45.84
N ILE A 333 18.86 19.47 -45.21
CA ILE A 333 18.49 19.87 -43.86
C ILE A 333 19.47 19.22 -42.88
N ILE A 334 19.72 17.91 -42.94
CA ILE A 334 20.74 17.20 -42.15
C ILE A 334 22.15 17.71 -42.47
N ARG A 335 22.53 18.15 -43.69
CA ARG A 335 23.86 18.75 -43.91
C ARG A 335 23.94 20.23 -43.51
N ALA A 336 22.83 20.97 -43.48
CA ALA A 336 22.80 22.33 -42.95
C ALA A 336 22.79 22.28 -41.42
N GLU A 337 21.93 21.45 -40.85
CA GLU A 337 21.81 21.16 -39.42
C GLU A 337 23.03 20.40 -38.90
N ALA A 338 23.67 19.50 -39.65
CA ALA A 338 24.96 18.89 -39.27
C ALA A 338 26.19 19.73 -39.69
N ARG A 339 25.99 20.92 -40.28
CA ARG A 339 27.03 21.97 -40.28
C ARG A 339 26.85 22.85 -39.05
N ARG A 340 25.61 23.22 -38.74
CA ARG A 340 25.23 23.93 -37.51
C ARG A 340 25.62 23.16 -36.24
N LEU A 341 25.29 21.87 -36.18
CA LEU A 341 25.70 20.93 -35.13
C LEU A 341 27.20 20.58 -35.20
N LYS A 342 27.89 20.64 -36.36
CA LYS A 342 29.34 20.32 -36.38
C LYS A 342 30.22 21.40 -35.76
N ASP A 343 29.74 22.64 -35.70
CA ASP A 343 30.36 23.68 -34.89
C ASP A 343 29.96 23.56 -33.40
N GLU A 344 29.06 22.62 -33.04
CA GLU A 344 28.52 22.42 -31.67
C GLU A 344 28.72 20.98 -31.10
N THR A 345 29.20 19.98 -31.85
CA THR A 345 29.30 18.58 -31.36
C THR A 345 30.72 18.11 -31.04
N ILE A 346 31.10 18.20 -29.75
CA ILE A 346 32.01 17.24 -29.09
C ILE A 346 31.45 16.88 -27.71
N ALA A 347 30.66 15.82 -27.63
CA ALA A 347 30.52 14.89 -26.48
C ALA A 347 29.51 13.78 -26.82
N ASP A 348 29.86 12.52 -26.51
CA ASP A 348 28.87 11.44 -26.38
C ASP A 348 28.08 11.59 -25.06
N ASP A 349 26.84 11.09 -25.04
CA ASP A 349 25.86 11.32 -23.97
C ASP A 349 25.88 10.17 -22.94
N ASP A 350 26.79 10.24 -21.96
CA ASP A 350 26.91 9.31 -20.81
C ASP A 350 25.68 9.37 -19.88
N ARG A 351 24.60 8.66 -20.23
CA ARG A 351 23.43 8.47 -19.33
C ARG A 351 23.44 7.08 -18.69
N GLN A 352 23.76 7.05 -17.41
CA GLN A 352 23.71 5.83 -16.60
C GLN A 352 22.29 5.60 -16.05
N LEU A 353 21.72 4.41 -16.27
CA LEU A 353 20.52 3.94 -15.57
C LEU A 353 20.87 3.66 -14.10
N LEU A 354 20.04 4.18 -13.18
CA LEU A 354 20.22 4.03 -11.74
C LEU A 354 19.08 3.20 -11.15
N ASP A 355 19.43 2.24 -10.29
CA ASP A 355 18.46 1.50 -9.48
C ASP A 355 17.97 2.36 -8.31
N LEU A 356 16.76 2.91 -8.45
CA LEU A 356 16.12 3.73 -7.42
C LEU A 356 15.78 2.96 -6.15
N ASP A 357 15.51 1.65 -6.23
CA ASP A 357 15.24 0.82 -5.05
C ASP A 357 16.52 0.67 -4.22
N SER A 358 17.69 0.47 -4.85
CA SER A 358 18.98 0.42 -4.16
C SER A 358 19.36 1.72 -3.45
N LEU A 359 19.00 2.87 -4.04
CA LEU A 359 19.25 4.21 -3.49
C LEU A 359 18.23 4.63 -2.43
N SER A 360 17.13 3.89 -2.28
CA SER A 360 16.06 4.23 -1.34
C SER A 360 16.34 3.73 0.09
N PHE A 361 15.99 4.54 1.09
CA PHE A 361 16.21 4.17 2.49
C PHE A 361 15.14 3.19 3.01
N HIS A 362 15.39 1.89 2.81
CA HIS A 362 14.47 0.81 3.21
C HIS A 362 14.19 0.74 4.72
N GLN A 363 15.20 0.99 5.57
CA GLN A 363 15.05 0.93 7.03
C GLN A 363 14.28 2.14 7.58
N SER A 364 13.27 1.87 8.41
CA SER A 364 12.44 2.90 9.06
C SER A 364 13.23 3.66 10.14
N GLY A 365 13.86 4.78 9.75
CA GLY A 365 14.43 5.81 10.64
C GLY A 365 15.70 5.42 11.41
N LEU A 366 16.23 4.21 11.21
CA LEU A 366 17.35 3.67 11.98
C LEU A 366 18.74 4.10 11.48
N PHE A 367 18.81 4.82 10.36
CA PHE A 367 20.08 5.22 9.76
C PHE A 367 20.73 6.38 10.51
N VAL A 368 21.79 6.12 11.27
CA VAL A 368 22.61 7.16 11.91
C VAL A 368 23.68 7.64 10.91
N ALA A 369 23.60 8.91 10.50
CA ALA A 369 24.63 9.56 9.70
C ALA A 369 25.90 9.89 10.53
N ASN A 370 26.61 8.85 10.97
CA ASN A 370 27.99 8.74 11.47
C ASN A 370 28.63 9.82 12.39
N GLU A 371 27.93 10.85 12.86
CA GLU A 371 28.38 11.67 14.00
C GLU A 371 27.85 11.10 15.32
N LYS A 372 28.74 10.89 16.30
CA LYS A 372 28.33 10.59 17.68
C LYS A 372 27.48 11.76 18.20
N PRO A 373 26.31 11.52 18.82
CA PRO A 373 25.48 12.59 19.36
C PRO A 373 26.28 13.41 20.38
N LYS A 374 26.49 14.69 20.07
CA LYS A 374 27.13 15.66 20.97
C LYS A 374 26.13 16.03 22.07
N PHE A 375 26.15 15.29 23.17
CA PHE A 375 25.36 15.62 24.35
C PHE A 375 25.79 16.95 24.97
N SER A 376 24.89 17.59 25.71
CA SER A 376 25.24 18.76 26.51
C SER A 376 26.28 18.39 27.58
N VAL A 377 27.13 19.33 27.98
CA VAL A 377 28.23 19.11 28.95
C VAL A 377 27.72 18.57 30.31
N SER A 378 26.44 18.77 30.61
CA SER A 378 25.75 18.34 31.84
C SER A 378 24.92 17.05 31.70
N SER A 379 24.88 16.41 30.53
CA SER A 379 24.19 15.13 30.35
C SER A 379 25.02 13.98 30.92
N TYR A 380 24.38 13.02 31.60
CA TYR A 380 25.04 11.83 32.14
C TYR A 380 24.36 10.53 31.70
N LYS A 381 25.12 9.43 31.74
CA LYS A 381 24.65 8.08 31.42
C LYS A 381 24.84 7.16 32.62
N SER A 382 23.79 6.43 32.97
CA SER A 382 23.77 5.44 34.05
C SER A 382 23.51 4.05 33.45
N HIS A 383 24.26 3.04 33.91
CA HIS A 383 24.07 1.66 33.49
C HIS A 383 23.33 0.89 34.59
N MET A 384 22.20 0.27 34.23
CA MET A 384 21.35 -0.52 35.11
C MET A 384 21.30 -1.98 34.65
N LYS A 385 20.69 -2.87 35.44
CA LYS A 385 20.60 -4.30 35.10
C LYS A 385 19.60 -4.50 33.93
N GLY A 386 20.12 -4.66 32.72
CA GLY A 386 19.32 -4.92 31.51
C GLY A 386 18.83 -3.69 30.76
N TYR A 387 19.19 -2.49 31.23
CA TYR A 387 18.89 -1.23 30.53
C TYR A 387 19.94 -0.15 30.81
N GLU A 388 20.02 0.84 29.93
CA GLU A 388 20.85 2.04 30.09
C GLU A 388 19.96 3.27 30.17
N GLU A 389 20.25 4.19 31.09
CA GLU A 389 19.59 5.49 31.17
C GLU A 389 20.51 6.60 30.69
N VAL A 390 20.03 7.48 29.82
CA VAL A 390 20.69 8.75 29.50
C VAL A 390 19.81 9.88 29.99
N HIS A 391 20.36 10.72 30.87
CA HIS A 391 19.69 11.87 31.46
C HIS A 391 20.17 13.15 30.78
N VAL A 392 19.24 13.89 30.17
CA VAL A 392 19.48 15.20 29.57
C VAL A 392 18.79 16.24 30.45
N PRO A 393 19.55 17.10 31.16
CA PRO A 393 18.96 18.05 32.09
C PRO A 393 18.20 19.16 31.36
N ARG A 394 17.25 19.76 32.07
CA ARG A 394 16.47 20.91 31.58
C ARG A 394 17.38 22.06 31.15
N LEU A 395 17.11 22.61 29.96
CA LEU A 395 17.75 23.83 29.49
C LEU A 395 17.05 25.03 30.14
N MET A 396 17.82 25.90 30.81
CA MET A 396 17.26 27.14 31.35
C MET A 396 16.86 28.09 30.20
N PRO A 397 15.77 28.86 30.35
CA PRO A 397 15.42 29.92 29.41
C PRO A 397 16.56 30.91 29.26
N LYS A 398 16.82 31.35 28.02
CA LYS A 398 17.76 32.45 27.80
C LYS A 398 17.13 33.75 28.34
N PRO A 399 17.88 34.61 29.04
CA PRO A 399 17.42 35.98 29.28
C PRO A 399 17.24 36.71 27.94
N LEU A 400 16.29 37.64 27.88
CA LEU A 400 16.07 38.49 26.72
C LEU A 400 17.36 39.26 26.36
N ALA A 401 17.64 39.40 25.07
CA ALA A 401 18.82 40.13 24.62
C ALA A 401 18.67 41.64 24.92
N PRO A 402 19.78 42.40 25.03
CA PRO A 402 19.72 43.84 25.24
C PRO A 402 18.97 44.54 24.10
N GLY A 403 17.75 45.03 24.38
CA GLY A 403 16.85 45.64 23.40
C GLY A 403 15.59 44.83 23.06
N GLU A 404 15.54 43.54 23.45
CA GLU A 404 14.33 42.72 23.31
C GLU A 404 13.38 42.93 24.50
N ALA A 405 12.08 43.10 24.21
CA ALA A 405 11.05 43.24 25.23
C ALA A 405 9.76 42.49 24.84
N LEU A 406 9.02 41.99 25.84
CA LEU A 406 7.72 41.37 25.61
C LEU A 406 6.68 42.45 25.23
N VAL A 407 6.23 42.41 23.98
CA VAL A 407 5.22 43.34 23.45
C VAL A 407 3.86 43.05 24.10
N LYS A 408 3.23 44.08 24.68
CA LYS A 408 1.87 43.96 25.23
C LYS A 408 0.85 43.99 24.09
N ILE A 409 -0.25 43.25 24.25
CA ILE A 409 -1.38 43.26 23.28
C ILE A 409 -1.83 44.69 22.96
N SER A 410 -1.92 45.55 23.99
CA SER A 410 -2.34 46.95 23.90
C SER A 410 -1.42 47.88 23.11
N SER A 411 -0.27 47.39 22.61
CA SER A 411 0.63 48.14 21.73
C SER A 411 0.58 47.68 20.26
N LEU A 412 -0.30 46.73 19.93
CA LEU A 412 -0.61 46.36 18.55
C LEU A 412 -1.71 47.28 17.98
N LEU A 413 -1.96 47.21 16.68
CA LEU A 413 -3.05 47.94 16.03
C LEU A 413 -4.40 47.47 16.62
N GLU A 414 -5.35 48.40 16.85
CA GLU A 414 -6.62 48.08 17.53
C GLU A 414 -7.41 46.92 16.89
N TRP A 415 -7.35 46.78 15.58
CA TRP A 415 -8.01 45.71 14.82
C TRP A 415 -7.26 44.36 14.87
N ALA A 416 -6.01 44.34 15.32
CA ALA A 416 -5.12 43.18 15.41
C ALA A 416 -4.80 42.77 16.87
N HIS A 417 -5.41 43.43 17.86
CA HIS A 417 -5.32 43.07 19.28
C HIS A 417 -5.52 41.56 19.61
N PRO A 418 -6.27 40.73 18.85
CA PRO A 418 -6.40 39.29 19.15
C PRO A 418 -5.17 38.38 18.91
N ALA A 419 -4.00 38.88 18.46
CA ALA A 419 -2.84 38.04 18.09
C ALA A 419 -1.47 38.57 18.56
N PHE A 420 -0.40 37.77 18.45
CA PHE A 420 0.90 38.00 19.14
C PHE A 420 2.16 37.93 18.22
N ILE A 421 2.97 39.01 18.27
CA ILE A 421 4.40 39.17 17.85
C ILE A 421 4.78 39.08 16.36
N TYR A 422 5.41 40.05 15.68
CA TYR A 422 5.46 41.53 15.60
C TYR A 422 6.43 41.83 14.42
N GLU A 423 6.34 43.00 13.77
CA GLU A 423 7.11 43.36 12.56
C GLU A 423 7.06 42.33 11.41
N THR A 424 7.97 41.35 11.31
CA THR A 424 8.10 40.48 10.13
C THR A 424 6.79 39.77 9.74
N ALA A 425 6.16 39.03 10.65
CA ALA A 425 4.97 38.22 10.33
C ALA A 425 3.67 39.01 10.12
N LEU A 426 3.65 40.32 10.39
CA LEU A 426 2.47 41.18 10.24
C LEU A 426 2.66 42.25 9.14
N PHE A 427 3.89 42.66 8.85
CA PHE A 427 4.19 43.76 7.93
C PHE A 427 5.08 43.36 6.72
N SER A 428 5.69 42.17 6.71
CA SER A 428 6.42 41.63 5.55
C SER A 428 5.62 40.55 4.81
N PRO A 429 5.42 40.64 3.47
CA PRO A 429 4.75 39.58 2.69
C PRO A 429 5.70 38.43 2.29
N GLU A 430 6.95 38.44 2.78
CA GLU A 430 7.97 37.44 2.48
C GLU A 430 7.67 36.07 3.07
N ASN A 431 8.34 35.04 2.54
CA ASN A 431 8.25 33.66 3.05
C ASN A 431 8.97 33.54 4.40
N ILE A 432 8.37 32.81 5.34
CA ILE A 432 8.88 32.67 6.71
C ILE A 432 9.15 31.19 7.03
N LEU A 433 10.28 30.89 7.67
CA LEU A 433 10.52 29.59 8.31
C LEU A 433 10.69 29.76 9.82
N LEU A 434 9.73 29.23 10.58
CA LEU A 434 9.76 29.18 12.05
C LEU A 434 10.11 27.77 12.53
N CYS A 435 11.36 27.57 12.93
CA CYS A 435 11.82 26.40 13.67
C CYS A 435 11.76 26.70 15.17
N ALA A 436 10.77 26.14 15.88
CA ALA A 436 10.59 26.36 17.30
C ALA A 436 10.16 25.08 18.05
N PRO A 437 10.46 24.95 19.35
CA PRO A 437 10.03 23.80 20.14
C PRO A 437 8.50 23.68 20.16
N ILE A 438 7.99 22.46 20.32
CA ILE A 438 6.54 22.25 20.46
C ILE A 438 6.07 22.91 21.76
N GLY A 439 4.91 23.56 21.70
CA GLY A 439 4.39 24.42 22.78
C GLY A 439 4.86 25.87 22.73
N ALA A 440 5.90 26.23 21.98
CA ALA A 440 6.44 27.61 21.91
C ALA A 440 5.56 28.63 21.14
N GLY A 441 4.26 28.33 20.94
CA GLY A 441 3.31 29.28 20.36
C GLY A 441 3.31 29.41 18.83
N LYS A 442 3.85 28.43 18.08
CA LYS A 442 3.89 28.43 16.59
C LYS A 442 2.56 28.88 15.95
N THR A 443 1.43 28.37 16.43
CA THR A 443 0.07 28.72 15.96
C THR A 443 -0.28 30.20 16.10
N ASN A 444 0.28 30.92 17.09
CA ASN A 444 0.04 32.37 17.25
C ASN A 444 0.81 33.19 16.20
N VAL A 445 2.00 32.75 15.79
CA VAL A 445 2.74 33.38 14.66
C VAL A 445 1.97 33.18 13.37
N THR A 446 1.40 31.98 13.16
CA THR A 446 0.50 31.72 12.03
C THR A 446 -0.71 32.65 12.01
N MET A 447 -1.32 32.92 13.17
CA MET A 447 -2.46 33.84 13.28
C MET A 447 -2.12 35.25 12.77
N LEU A 448 -0.87 35.71 12.91
CA LEU A 448 -0.46 37.01 12.37
C LEU A 448 -0.31 37.02 10.86
N ALA A 449 0.27 35.98 10.26
CA ALA A 449 0.29 35.86 8.80
C ALA A 449 -1.14 35.83 8.24
N ILE A 450 -2.07 35.15 8.92
CA ILE A 450 -3.50 35.17 8.59
C ILE A 450 -4.07 36.60 8.69
N LEU A 451 -3.83 37.31 9.79
CA LEU A 451 -4.33 38.67 10.00
C LEU A 451 -3.70 39.70 9.05
N GLN A 452 -2.44 39.53 8.65
CA GLN A 452 -1.80 40.32 7.61
C GLN A 452 -2.58 40.19 6.29
N GLN A 453 -2.85 38.97 5.85
CA GLN A 453 -3.60 38.72 4.61
C GLN A 453 -5.03 39.26 4.67
N ILE A 454 -5.70 39.15 5.82
CA ILE A 454 -7.02 39.79 6.05
C ILE A 454 -6.90 41.32 5.98
N GLY A 455 -5.84 41.89 6.59
CA GLY A 455 -5.58 43.33 6.62
C GLY A 455 -5.28 43.94 5.24
N LEU A 456 -4.59 43.21 4.35
CA LEU A 456 -4.35 43.60 2.96
C LEU A 456 -5.65 43.70 2.13
N HIS A 457 -6.71 43.03 2.55
CA HIS A 457 -8.03 43.04 1.88
C HIS A 457 -9.08 43.86 2.65
N ARG A 458 -8.62 44.81 3.47
CA ARG A 458 -9.49 45.74 4.20
C ARG A 458 -9.76 47.00 3.38
N ASN A 459 -11.03 47.36 3.25
CA ASN A 459 -11.48 48.57 2.58
C ASN A 459 -11.32 49.81 3.49
N GLU A 460 -11.31 51.01 2.88
CA GLU A 460 -11.19 52.29 3.59
C GLU A 460 -12.34 52.54 4.60
N ASP A 461 -13.53 51.97 4.33
CA ASP A 461 -14.71 52.01 5.21
C ASP A 461 -14.62 51.09 6.44
N ARG A 462 -13.47 50.42 6.63
CA ARG A 462 -13.15 49.41 7.67
C ARG A 462 -13.77 48.03 7.48
N SER A 463 -14.53 47.78 6.40
CA SER A 463 -15.00 46.44 6.03
C SER A 463 -13.88 45.55 5.47
N PHE A 464 -14.10 44.23 5.44
CA PHE A 464 -13.16 43.26 4.88
C PHE A 464 -13.74 42.64 3.60
N ASN A 465 -12.94 42.57 2.53
CA ASN A 465 -13.32 41.93 1.28
C ASN A 465 -12.79 40.49 1.22
N HIS A 466 -13.62 39.53 1.59
CA HIS A 466 -13.22 38.12 1.66
C HIS A 466 -13.26 37.35 0.33
N ASN A 467 -13.76 37.97 -0.76
CA ASN A 467 -13.94 37.28 -2.04
C ASN A 467 -12.63 37.09 -2.83
N ASN A 468 -11.59 37.89 -2.52
CA ASN A 468 -10.38 38.00 -3.35
C ASN A 468 -9.20 37.15 -2.86
N TYR A 469 -9.32 36.45 -1.73
CA TYR A 469 -8.25 35.62 -1.19
C TYR A 469 -8.75 34.31 -0.58
N LYS A 470 -7.88 33.32 -0.53
CA LYS A 470 -8.01 32.10 0.27
C LYS A 470 -6.69 31.81 0.98
N ILE A 471 -6.79 31.19 2.15
CA ILE A 471 -5.66 30.77 2.97
C ILE A 471 -5.74 29.26 3.14
N VAL A 472 -4.60 28.57 3.02
CA VAL A 472 -4.51 27.12 3.17
C VAL A 472 -3.60 26.80 4.34
N TYR A 473 -4.12 26.08 5.34
CA TYR A 473 -3.33 25.52 6.44
C TYR A 473 -3.20 24.01 6.22
N VAL A 474 -1.99 23.55 5.92
CA VAL A 474 -1.67 22.13 5.80
C VAL A 474 -1.14 21.65 7.16
N ALA A 475 -1.91 20.79 7.84
CA ALA A 475 -1.53 20.19 9.11
C ALA A 475 -1.24 18.69 8.92
N PRO A 476 -0.20 18.13 9.58
CA PRO A 476 0.30 16.79 9.26
C PRO A 476 -0.64 15.66 9.64
N MET A 477 -1.65 15.92 10.49
CA MET A 477 -2.59 14.91 10.96
C MET A 477 -4.02 15.44 11.06
N LYS A 478 -5.00 14.60 10.71
CA LYS A 478 -6.43 14.94 10.78
C LYS A 478 -6.90 15.38 12.18
N ALA A 479 -6.32 14.82 13.25
CA ALA A 479 -6.63 15.26 14.62
C ALA A 479 -6.27 16.74 14.84
N ILE A 480 -5.09 17.14 14.36
CA ILE A 480 -4.61 18.54 14.42
C ILE A 480 -5.44 19.43 13.49
N VAL A 481 -5.86 18.95 12.31
CA VAL A 481 -6.80 19.68 11.42
C VAL A 481 -8.06 20.09 12.19
N ALA A 482 -8.70 19.16 12.91
CA ALA A 482 -9.92 19.46 13.67
C ALA A 482 -9.67 20.43 14.84
N GLU A 483 -8.55 20.28 15.57
CA GLU A 483 -8.11 21.19 16.64
C GLU A 483 -7.88 22.61 16.11
N VAL A 484 -7.17 22.75 14.98
CA VAL A 484 -6.89 24.03 14.30
C VAL A 484 -8.15 24.68 13.73
N VAL A 485 -9.06 23.91 13.13
CA VAL A 485 -10.35 24.45 12.65
C VAL A 485 -11.16 25.04 13.80
N GLY A 486 -11.28 24.33 14.93
CA GLY A 486 -12.00 24.84 16.10
C GLY A 486 -11.38 26.11 16.67
N ASN A 487 -10.05 26.12 16.81
CA ASN A 487 -9.29 27.25 17.35
C ASN A 487 -9.39 28.49 16.44
N LEU A 488 -9.13 28.35 15.14
CA LEU A 488 -9.20 29.44 14.17
C LEU A 488 -10.63 29.96 13.98
N SER A 489 -11.64 29.08 13.96
CA SER A 489 -13.05 29.53 13.85
C SER A 489 -13.43 30.45 15.01
N MET A 490 -13.13 30.06 16.25
CA MET A 490 -13.42 30.85 17.45
C MET A 490 -12.67 32.19 17.46
N ARG A 491 -11.41 32.21 17.04
CA ARG A 491 -10.58 33.42 17.03
C ARG A 491 -10.94 34.39 15.89
N LEU A 492 -11.41 33.88 14.76
CA LEU A 492 -11.66 34.67 13.55
C LEU A 492 -13.14 35.04 13.33
N GLU A 493 -14.06 34.56 14.18
CA GLU A 493 -15.50 34.85 14.12
C GLU A 493 -15.81 36.35 14.02
N HIS A 494 -15.12 37.17 14.81
CA HIS A 494 -15.25 38.64 14.82
C HIS A 494 -14.87 39.33 13.50
N TYR A 495 -14.14 38.64 12.61
CA TYR A 495 -13.72 39.13 11.30
C TYR A 495 -14.62 38.62 10.16
N GLY A 496 -15.68 37.84 10.45
CA GLY A 496 -16.56 37.27 9.41
C GLY A 496 -15.92 36.13 8.60
N VAL A 497 -14.83 35.54 9.10
CA VAL A 497 -14.01 34.60 8.33
C VAL A 497 -14.47 33.14 8.52
N SER A 498 -15.00 32.53 7.46
CA SER A 498 -15.35 31.11 7.41
C SER A 498 -14.10 30.22 7.32
N VAL A 499 -13.94 29.30 8.28
CA VAL A 499 -12.90 28.28 8.35
C VAL A 499 -13.54 26.88 8.22
N LYS A 500 -13.01 26.01 7.36
CA LYS A 500 -13.52 24.63 7.20
C LYS A 500 -12.41 23.58 7.09
N GLU A 501 -12.74 22.37 7.55
CA GLU A 501 -11.97 21.15 7.31
C GLU A 501 -12.17 20.68 5.86
N LEU A 502 -11.08 20.32 5.18
CA LEU A 502 -11.09 19.60 3.91
C LEU A 502 -10.15 18.40 4.04
N SER A 503 -10.70 17.21 4.32
CA SER A 503 -9.92 16.02 4.67
C SER A 503 -10.37 14.77 3.89
N GLY A 504 -9.93 13.58 4.30
CA GLY A 504 -10.39 12.31 3.71
C GLY A 504 -11.90 12.10 3.89
N ASP A 505 -12.43 12.40 5.09
CA ASP A 505 -13.83 12.11 5.46
C ASP A 505 -14.78 13.28 5.21
N GLN A 506 -14.27 14.51 5.16
CA GLN A 506 -15.05 15.72 4.85
C GLN A 506 -14.67 16.26 3.46
N THR A 507 -15.58 16.10 2.51
CA THR A 507 -15.53 16.75 1.20
C THR A 507 -16.50 17.93 1.18
N LEU A 508 -15.97 19.14 0.98
CA LEU A 508 -16.79 20.34 0.78
C LEU A 508 -17.37 20.34 -0.64
N THR A 509 -18.61 20.83 -0.79
CA THR A 509 -19.18 21.12 -2.11
C THR A 509 -18.48 22.34 -2.73
N ARG A 510 -18.60 22.53 -4.06
CA ARG A 510 -18.01 23.69 -4.73
C ARG A 510 -18.46 25.02 -4.10
N GLN A 511 -19.76 25.16 -3.81
CA GLN A 511 -20.31 26.32 -3.12
C GLN A 511 -19.68 26.51 -1.74
N GLN A 512 -19.55 25.45 -0.93
CA GLN A 512 -18.92 25.53 0.39
C GLN A 512 -17.44 25.92 0.30
N ILE A 513 -16.71 25.50 -0.74
CA ILE A 513 -15.31 25.92 -0.97
C ILE A 513 -15.25 27.40 -1.37
N GLU A 514 -16.18 27.87 -2.18
CA GLU A 514 -16.30 29.28 -2.58
C GLU A 514 -16.57 30.16 -1.35
N GLU A 515 -17.52 29.78 -0.48
CA GLU A 515 -17.87 30.43 0.81
C GLU A 515 -16.81 30.27 1.93
N THR A 516 -15.78 29.43 1.75
CA THR A 516 -14.73 29.21 2.76
C THR A 516 -13.51 30.07 2.47
N HIS A 517 -13.05 30.86 3.45
CA HIS A 517 -11.87 31.72 3.31
C HIS A 517 -10.59 31.02 3.75
N ILE A 518 -10.66 30.18 4.81
CA ILE A 518 -9.53 29.39 5.30
C ILE A 518 -9.84 27.89 5.22
N ILE A 519 -9.03 27.17 4.44
CA ILE A 519 -9.13 25.73 4.26
C ILE A 519 -8.04 25.06 5.10
N VAL A 520 -8.44 24.25 6.09
CA VAL A 520 -7.50 23.45 6.88
C VAL A 520 -7.55 22.00 6.39
N THR A 521 -6.41 21.44 6.02
CA THR A 521 -6.34 20.19 5.24
C THR A 521 -5.11 19.35 5.61
N THR A 522 -5.08 18.09 5.17
CA THR A 522 -3.89 17.23 5.28
C THR A 522 -3.05 17.34 4.00
N PRO A 523 -1.74 17.02 4.08
CA PRO A 523 -0.85 17.09 2.93
C PRO A 523 -1.34 16.34 1.69
N GLU A 524 -1.73 15.08 1.88
CA GLU A 524 -2.12 14.17 0.80
C GLU A 524 -3.39 14.70 0.12
N LYS A 525 -4.30 15.28 0.90
CA LYS A 525 -5.53 15.87 0.39
C LYS A 525 -5.24 17.11 -0.44
N TRP A 526 -4.31 17.96 0.00
CA TRP A 526 -3.89 19.15 -0.75
C TRP A 526 -3.09 18.82 -2.01
N ASP A 527 -2.23 17.80 -1.98
CA ASP A 527 -1.54 17.29 -3.16
C ASP A 527 -2.56 16.77 -4.19
N ILE A 528 -3.54 15.95 -3.79
CA ILE A 528 -4.62 15.46 -4.69
C ILE A 528 -5.44 16.61 -5.29
N ILE A 529 -5.73 17.67 -4.52
CA ILE A 529 -6.47 18.85 -5.00
C ILE A 529 -5.65 19.61 -6.04
N THR A 530 -4.38 19.89 -5.74
CA THR A 530 -3.50 20.66 -6.65
C THR A 530 -3.12 19.88 -7.91
N ARG A 531 -3.10 18.54 -7.86
CA ARG A 531 -3.03 17.66 -9.05
C ARG A 531 -4.25 17.77 -9.99
N LYS A 532 -5.40 18.20 -9.47
CA LYS A 532 -6.66 18.44 -10.24
C LYS A 532 -6.93 19.93 -10.47
N SER A 533 -5.88 20.74 -10.47
CA SER A 533 -5.97 22.21 -10.57
C SER A 533 -6.76 22.72 -11.79
N GLY A 534 -6.76 21.98 -12.91
CA GLY A 534 -7.59 22.29 -14.09
C GLY A 534 -9.10 22.39 -13.81
N ASP A 535 -9.62 21.69 -12.80
CA ASP A 535 -11.03 21.75 -12.37
C ASP A 535 -11.26 22.74 -11.20
N CYS A 536 -10.19 23.27 -10.58
CA CYS A 536 -10.23 23.91 -9.26
C CYS A 536 -9.81 25.40 -9.31
N THR A 537 -10.69 26.27 -9.80
CA THR A 537 -10.49 27.73 -9.90
C THR A 537 -10.03 28.40 -8.59
N TYR A 538 -10.46 27.89 -7.45
CA TYR A 538 -10.13 28.44 -6.12
C TYR A 538 -8.64 28.37 -5.76
N THR A 539 -7.84 27.52 -6.43
CA THR A 539 -6.38 27.44 -6.23
C THR A 539 -5.65 28.72 -6.64
N GLN A 540 -6.20 29.49 -7.59
CA GLN A 540 -5.64 30.77 -8.05
C GLN A 540 -5.86 31.92 -7.05
N PHE A 541 -6.77 31.76 -6.09
CA PHE A 541 -7.05 32.76 -5.05
C PHE A 541 -6.21 32.53 -3.77
N VAL A 542 -5.41 31.46 -3.72
CA VAL A 542 -4.56 31.17 -2.55
C VAL A 542 -3.44 32.22 -2.46
N LYS A 543 -3.44 33.04 -1.41
CA LYS A 543 -2.40 34.06 -1.17
C LYS A 543 -1.45 33.72 -0.02
N LEU A 544 -1.83 32.77 0.82
CA LEU A 544 -1.01 32.27 1.93
C LEU A 544 -1.15 30.74 2.06
N LEU A 545 -0.01 30.06 2.02
CA LEU A 545 0.13 28.64 2.29
C LEU A 545 0.94 28.44 3.57
N ILE A 546 0.27 27.97 4.62
CA ILE A 546 0.89 27.60 5.88
C ILE A 546 1.13 26.09 5.86
N ILE A 547 2.37 25.68 6.17
CA ILE A 547 2.74 24.27 6.26
C ILE A 547 3.23 24.00 7.68
N ASP A 548 2.42 23.27 8.44
CA ASP A 548 2.78 22.81 9.78
C ASP A 548 3.59 21.51 9.69
N GLU A 549 4.70 21.46 10.43
CA GLU A 549 5.73 20.42 10.36
C GLU A 549 6.26 20.18 8.92
N ILE A 550 6.77 21.25 8.30
CA ILE A 550 7.31 21.34 6.92
C ILE A 550 8.28 20.22 6.51
N HIS A 551 8.98 19.59 7.45
CA HIS A 551 9.92 18.50 7.17
C HIS A 551 9.29 17.23 6.60
N LEU A 552 7.95 17.15 6.60
CA LEU A 552 7.22 16.09 5.92
C LEU A 552 7.01 16.38 4.42
N LEU A 553 7.04 17.64 3.96
CA LEU A 553 6.36 18.07 2.72
C LEU A 553 7.29 18.63 1.64
N GLU A 554 7.95 17.71 0.94
CA GLU A 554 8.84 18.07 -0.18
C GLU A 554 8.06 18.47 -1.45
N SER A 555 7.08 17.66 -1.89
CA SER A 555 6.40 17.83 -3.19
C SER A 555 5.53 19.09 -3.29
N ILE A 556 4.62 19.30 -2.33
CA ILE A 556 3.66 20.42 -2.31
C ILE A 556 4.38 21.76 -2.40
N THR A 557 5.45 21.89 -1.61
CA THR A 557 6.27 23.09 -1.52
C THR A 557 7.01 23.37 -2.83
N ALA A 558 7.65 22.35 -3.41
CA ALA A 558 8.32 22.46 -4.70
C ALA A 558 7.35 22.89 -5.82
N ARG A 559 6.15 22.30 -5.88
CA ARG A 559 5.09 22.71 -6.83
C ARG A 559 4.67 24.16 -6.61
N THR A 560 4.45 24.57 -5.37
CA THR A 560 3.97 25.93 -5.02
C THR A 560 5.00 26.98 -5.43
N ILE A 561 6.28 26.78 -5.11
CA ILE A 561 7.36 27.71 -5.45
C ILE A 561 7.52 27.81 -6.97
N ARG A 562 7.49 26.67 -7.66
CA ARG A 562 7.55 26.65 -9.13
C ARG A 562 6.34 27.35 -9.77
N GLN A 563 5.15 27.21 -9.18
CA GLN A 563 3.95 27.93 -9.61
C GLN A 563 4.15 29.44 -9.46
N ILE A 564 4.59 29.94 -8.31
CA ILE A 564 4.88 31.37 -8.07
C ILE A 564 5.84 31.92 -9.13
N GLU A 565 6.97 31.24 -9.38
CA GLU A 565 7.95 31.67 -10.38
C GLU A 565 7.40 31.66 -11.82
N THR A 566 6.44 30.78 -12.12
CA THR A 566 5.85 30.63 -13.47
C THR A 566 4.70 31.61 -13.72
N THR A 567 3.77 31.75 -12.76
CA THR A 567 2.60 32.64 -12.89
C THR A 567 2.92 34.09 -12.57
N LYS A 568 4.00 34.33 -11.81
CA LYS A 568 4.33 35.63 -11.17
C LYS A 568 3.25 36.14 -10.21
N ASP A 569 2.36 35.27 -9.76
CA ASP A 569 1.41 35.57 -8.69
C ASP A 569 2.01 35.15 -7.35
N HIS A 570 2.12 36.09 -6.42
CA HIS A 570 2.80 35.86 -5.15
C HIS A 570 1.91 35.08 -4.18
N ILE A 571 2.46 34.00 -3.62
CA ILE A 571 1.85 33.21 -2.56
C ILE A 571 2.85 33.19 -1.41
N GLN A 572 2.51 33.79 -0.29
CA GLN A 572 3.34 33.75 0.92
C GLN A 572 3.36 32.32 1.46
N VAL A 573 4.55 31.78 1.70
CA VAL A 573 4.73 30.43 2.29
C VAL A 573 5.27 30.56 3.71
N VAL A 574 4.53 30.01 4.67
CA VAL A 574 4.92 30.00 6.09
C VAL A 574 5.17 28.55 6.52
N GLY A 575 6.45 28.18 6.62
CA GLY A 575 6.87 26.88 7.13
C GLY A 575 7.00 26.91 8.65
N LEU A 576 6.32 25.99 9.33
CA LEU A 576 6.47 25.75 10.77
C LEU A 576 7.18 24.41 10.97
N SER A 577 8.08 24.35 11.95
CA SER A 577 8.86 23.14 12.23
C SER A 577 9.17 23.00 13.70
N ALA A 578 9.31 21.77 14.19
CA ALA A 578 10.15 21.46 15.34
C ALA A 578 11.63 21.88 15.10
N THR A 579 12.46 21.83 16.14
CA THR A 579 13.89 22.14 16.11
C THR A 579 14.69 21.06 15.35
N LEU A 580 14.99 21.32 14.07
CA LEU A 580 15.67 20.37 13.19
C LEU A 580 17.15 20.72 12.96
N PRO A 581 18.05 19.72 12.76
CA PRO A 581 19.47 19.95 12.53
C PRO A 581 19.84 20.42 11.10
N ASN A 582 18.87 20.63 10.20
CA ASN A 582 19.09 21.08 8.81
C ASN A 582 18.20 22.27 8.40
N TYR A 583 17.79 23.12 9.36
CA TYR A 583 16.83 24.21 9.15
C TYR A 583 17.20 25.18 8.02
N GLU A 584 18.47 25.53 7.85
CA GLU A 584 18.95 26.36 6.72
C GLU A 584 18.67 25.73 5.35
N GLY A 585 18.74 24.40 5.24
CA GLY A 585 18.44 23.68 4.01
C GLY A 585 16.95 23.79 3.67
N VAL A 586 16.09 23.74 4.69
CA VAL A 586 14.64 23.97 4.57
C VAL A 586 14.34 25.44 4.23
N ALA A 587 15.12 26.38 4.75
CA ALA A 587 14.98 27.81 4.43
C ALA A 587 15.28 28.11 2.95
N VAL A 588 16.40 27.59 2.43
CA VAL A 588 16.78 27.72 1.00
C VAL A 588 15.74 27.04 0.10
N PHE A 589 15.24 25.87 0.51
CA PHE A 589 14.15 25.16 -0.16
C PHE A 589 12.87 26.00 -0.22
N LEU A 590 12.50 26.69 0.88
CA LEU A 590 11.34 27.60 0.95
C LEU A 590 11.55 28.99 0.31
N ARG A 591 12.74 29.30 -0.22
CA ARG A 591 13.14 30.65 -0.70
C ARG A 591 13.08 31.74 0.40
N VAL A 592 13.39 31.38 1.65
CA VAL A 592 13.42 32.28 2.82
C VAL A 592 14.79 32.96 2.93
N ASP A 593 14.83 34.28 3.20
CA ASP A 593 16.09 34.99 3.50
C ASP A 593 16.63 34.52 4.87
N LEU A 594 17.82 33.89 4.83
CA LEU A 594 18.52 33.34 5.99
C LEU A 594 18.81 34.38 7.09
N LYS A 595 18.77 35.69 6.78
CA LYS A 595 19.10 36.77 7.72
C LYS A 595 17.89 37.49 8.31
N LYS A 596 16.73 37.44 7.64
CA LYS A 596 15.55 38.25 7.98
C LYS A 596 14.34 37.41 8.39
N ASP A 597 14.08 36.35 7.64
CA ASP A 597 12.80 35.64 7.68
C ASP A 597 12.95 34.18 8.16
N LEU A 598 14.20 33.78 8.48
CA LEU A 598 14.54 32.51 9.13
C LEU A 598 14.62 32.68 10.66
N PHE A 599 13.69 32.06 11.38
CA PHE A 599 13.63 32.09 12.83
C PHE A 599 13.93 30.71 13.42
N TYR A 600 15.08 30.57 14.09
CA TYR A 600 15.49 29.33 14.75
C TYR A 600 15.60 29.50 16.27
N PHE A 601 14.62 28.95 16.98
CA PHE A 601 14.55 28.94 18.43
C PHE A 601 14.98 27.58 18.97
N TYR A 602 16.10 27.52 19.69
CA TYR A 602 16.58 26.31 20.36
C TYR A 602 15.60 25.82 21.44
N ASN A 603 15.78 24.58 21.92
CA ASN A 603 14.97 23.99 23.00
C ASN A 603 14.96 24.80 24.31
N SER A 604 15.88 25.75 24.51
CA SER A 604 15.86 26.74 25.60
C SER A 604 14.67 27.72 25.54
N TYR A 605 13.95 27.80 24.41
CA TYR A 605 12.76 28.65 24.25
C TYR A 605 11.44 27.88 24.46
N ARG A 606 11.47 26.63 24.95
CA ARG A 606 10.25 25.93 25.38
C ARG A 606 9.65 26.66 26.59
N PRO A 607 8.33 26.98 26.62
CA PRO A 607 7.74 27.78 27.70
C PRO A 607 7.91 27.14 29.08
N VAL A 608 7.79 25.81 29.13
CA VAL A 608 8.10 24.99 30.31
C VAL A 608 9.37 24.19 29.99
N PRO A 609 10.49 24.39 30.70
CA PRO A 609 11.74 23.65 30.47
C PRO A 609 11.57 22.14 30.62
N LEU A 610 11.99 21.37 29.61
CA LEU A 610 11.91 19.91 29.58
C LEU A 610 13.24 19.27 30.00
N ALA A 611 13.24 18.46 31.04
CA ALA A 611 14.24 17.42 31.25
C ALA A 611 13.85 16.18 30.42
N GLN A 612 14.82 15.46 29.86
CA GLN A 612 14.56 14.27 29.05
C GLN A 612 15.33 13.07 29.59
N GLN A 613 14.64 11.94 29.73
CA GLN A 613 15.25 10.68 30.11
C GLN A 613 15.07 9.64 29.00
N TYR A 614 16.16 9.08 28.49
CA TYR A 614 16.14 8.01 27.50
C TYR A 614 16.52 6.68 28.15
N ILE A 615 15.64 5.68 28.05
CA ILE A 615 15.86 4.35 28.61
C ILE A 615 16.00 3.35 27.47
N GLY A 616 17.23 2.88 27.26
CA GLY A 616 17.57 1.86 26.28
C GLY A 616 17.59 0.47 26.90
N ILE A 617 16.56 -0.34 26.67
CA ILE A 617 16.55 -1.74 27.15
C ILE A 617 17.55 -2.56 26.31
N THR A 618 18.52 -3.19 26.98
CA THR A 618 19.59 -3.98 26.33
C THR A 618 19.27 -5.48 26.24
N VAL A 619 18.22 -5.94 26.94
CA VAL A 619 17.76 -7.33 26.90
C VAL A 619 17.30 -7.73 25.49
N LYS A 620 17.91 -8.78 24.93
CA LYS A 620 17.60 -9.30 23.59
C LYS A 620 16.32 -10.14 23.54
N LYS A 621 16.03 -10.94 24.58
CA LYS A 621 14.86 -11.84 24.62
C LYS A 621 13.56 -11.03 24.68
N PRO A 622 12.61 -11.19 23.72
CA PRO A 622 11.43 -10.31 23.60
C PRO A 622 10.55 -10.26 24.86
N LEU A 623 10.30 -11.39 25.51
CA LEU A 623 9.47 -11.46 26.72
C LEU A 623 10.12 -10.78 27.92
N GLN A 624 11.38 -11.11 28.21
CA GLN A 624 12.13 -10.49 29.31
C GLN A 624 12.29 -8.98 29.11
N ARG A 625 12.45 -8.53 27.86
CA ARG A 625 12.41 -7.11 27.49
C ARG A 625 11.04 -6.47 27.77
N PHE A 626 9.94 -7.16 27.49
CA PHE A 626 8.59 -6.66 27.77
C PHE A 626 8.29 -6.57 29.27
N GLN A 627 8.69 -7.57 30.06
CA GLN A 627 8.59 -7.54 31.53
C GLN A 627 9.39 -6.37 32.10
N LEU A 628 10.68 -6.26 31.74
CA LEU A 628 11.54 -5.17 32.20
C LEU A 628 11.03 -3.78 31.76
N MET A 629 10.37 -3.67 30.61
CA MET A 629 9.72 -2.42 30.18
C MET A 629 8.57 -2.01 31.11
N ASN A 630 7.76 -2.97 31.56
CA ASN A 630 6.67 -2.70 32.51
C ASN A 630 7.22 -2.39 33.91
N ASP A 631 8.24 -3.12 34.37
CA ASP A 631 8.91 -2.88 35.65
C ASP A 631 9.48 -1.46 35.72
N VAL A 632 10.24 -1.05 34.70
CA VAL A 632 10.81 0.30 34.60
C VAL A 632 9.72 1.37 34.47
N CYS A 633 8.65 1.10 33.72
CA CYS A 633 7.50 2.01 33.64
C CYS A 633 6.89 2.25 35.03
N TYR A 634 6.68 1.19 35.80
CA TYR A 634 6.18 1.27 37.18
C TYR A 634 7.16 2.00 38.12
N GLU A 635 8.47 1.72 38.05
CA GLU A 635 9.51 2.43 38.82
C GLU A 635 9.50 3.95 38.57
N LYS A 636 9.32 4.37 37.31
CA LYS A 636 9.25 5.80 36.97
C LYS A 636 7.94 6.43 37.43
N VAL A 637 6.80 5.79 37.18
CA VAL A 637 5.48 6.25 37.66
C VAL A 637 5.47 6.44 39.17
N ILE A 638 6.01 5.48 39.95
CA ILE A 638 5.97 5.56 41.41
C ILE A 638 6.95 6.59 42.01
N SER A 639 7.98 6.99 41.26
CA SER A 639 8.92 8.05 41.69
C SER A 639 8.28 9.45 41.74
N VAL A 640 7.26 9.69 40.91
CA VAL A 640 6.53 10.97 40.78
C VAL A 640 5.10 10.93 41.33
N ALA A 641 4.57 9.75 41.66
CA ALA A 641 3.22 9.56 42.21
C ALA A 641 2.95 10.48 43.41
N GLY A 642 1.78 11.14 43.38
CA GLY A 642 1.33 12.08 44.42
C GLY A 642 2.00 13.46 44.38
N LYS A 643 2.92 13.70 43.43
CA LYS A 643 3.55 15.02 43.19
C LYS A 643 3.16 15.60 41.83
N TYR A 644 3.08 14.75 40.81
CA TYR A 644 2.78 15.13 39.43
C TYR A 644 1.83 14.11 38.80
N GLN A 645 0.97 14.58 37.90
CA GLN A 645 0.16 13.71 37.05
C GLN A 645 1.02 13.08 35.94
N VAL A 646 0.75 11.83 35.59
CA VAL A 646 1.52 11.07 34.60
C VAL A 646 0.66 10.75 33.38
N LEU A 647 1.16 11.06 32.19
CA LEU A 647 0.58 10.69 30.90
C LEU A 647 1.45 9.63 30.22
N ILE A 648 0.91 8.41 30.08
CA ILE A 648 1.62 7.26 29.50
C ILE A 648 1.08 6.99 28.10
N PHE A 649 1.95 7.02 27.10
CA PHE A 649 1.59 6.68 25.71
C PHE A 649 1.91 5.21 25.40
N VAL A 650 0.93 4.51 24.84
CA VAL A 650 1.03 3.09 24.43
C VAL A 650 0.49 2.87 23.02
N HIS A 651 0.77 1.71 22.40
CA HIS A 651 0.55 1.52 20.97
C HIS A 651 -0.81 0.95 20.57
N SER A 652 -1.58 0.39 21.51
CA SER A 652 -2.91 -0.14 21.21
C SER A 652 -3.98 0.18 22.25
N ARG A 653 -5.23 0.18 21.79
CA ARG A 653 -6.44 0.39 22.63
C ARG A 653 -6.67 -0.70 23.66
N LYS A 654 -6.04 -1.87 23.50
CA LYS A 654 -6.10 -2.97 24.48
C LYS A 654 -4.97 -2.82 25.50
N GLU A 655 -3.81 -2.39 25.04
CA GLU A 655 -2.65 -2.11 25.88
C GLU A 655 -2.87 -0.93 26.83
N THR A 656 -3.65 0.10 26.46
CA THR A 656 -4.06 1.15 27.43
C THR A 656 -4.67 0.56 28.69
N THR A 657 -5.57 -0.41 28.54
CA THR A 657 -6.21 -1.09 29.66
C THR A 657 -5.25 -2.05 30.35
N ILE A 658 -4.42 -2.79 29.61
CA ILE A 658 -3.46 -3.75 30.19
C ILE A 658 -2.39 -3.02 31.00
N THR A 659 -1.77 -1.96 30.48
CA THR A 659 -0.76 -1.17 31.18
C THR A 659 -1.35 -0.42 32.37
N ALA A 660 -2.55 0.17 32.25
CA ALA A 660 -3.22 0.80 33.39
C ALA A 660 -3.51 -0.20 34.52
N ARG A 661 -4.03 -1.40 34.18
CA ARG A 661 -4.22 -2.50 35.16
C ARG A 661 -2.89 -2.98 35.73
N ALA A 662 -1.86 -3.21 34.91
CA ALA A 662 -0.56 -3.68 35.38
C ALA A 662 0.09 -2.72 36.39
N ILE A 663 0.01 -1.40 36.17
CA ILE A 663 0.51 -0.40 37.10
C ILE A 663 -0.33 -0.39 38.39
N ARG A 664 -1.66 -0.41 38.29
CA ARG A 664 -2.58 -0.49 39.44
C ARG A 664 -2.34 -1.76 40.28
N ASP A 665 -2.22 -2.91 39.62
CA ASP A 665 -2.05 -4.22 40.25
C ASP A 665 -0.66 -4.34 40.90
N SER A 666 0.38 -3.76 40.28
CA SER A 666 1.71 -3.61 40.89
C SER A 666 1.70 -2.64 42.08
N ALA A 667 0.93 -1.55 42.01
CA ALA A 667 0.75 -0.62 43.11
C ALA A 667 0.01 -1.25 44.30
N LEU A 668 -0.98 -2.11 44.04
CA LEU A 668 -1.67 -2.95 45.03
C LEU A 668 -0.72 -3.98 45.65
N ALA A 669 0.05 -4.71 44.84
CA ALA A 669 0.97 -5.74 45.32
C ALA A 669 2.11 -5.19 46.21
N ASN A 670 2.54 -3.96 45.95
CA ASN A 670 3.60 -3.27 46.71
C ASN A 670 3.08 -2.32 47.81
N ASP A 671 1.76 -2.28 48.07
CA ASP A 671 1.10 -1.36 49.02
C ASP A 671 1.46 0.12 48.83
N THR A 672 1.43 0.58 47.58
CA THR A 672 1.77 1.96 47.19
C THR A 672 0.62 2.75 46.58
N LEU A 673 -0.57 2.15 46.50
CA LEU A 673 -1.76 2.74 45.87
C LEU A 673 -2.20 4.07 46.51
N SER A 674 -1.98 4.22 47.81
CA SER A 674 -2.21 5.45 48.60
C SER A 674 -1.38 6.65 48.16
N LYS A 675 -0.30 6.45 47.37
CA LYS A 675 0.49 7.55 46.81
C LYS A 675 -0.17 8.24 45.62
N PHE A 676 -1.12 7.59 44.95
CA PHE A 676 -1.82 8.17 43.80
C PHE A 676 -2.99 9.04 44.27
N LEU A 677 -3.91 8.45 45.02
CA LEU A 677 -5.00 9.17 45.67
C LEU A 677 -4.70 9.30 47.17
N GLY A 678 -4.35 10.52 47.59
CA GLY A 678 -4.22 10.88 49.00
C GLY A 678 -5.51 10.68 49.81
N GLU A 679 -5.48 11.08 51.08
CA GLU A 679 -6.63 10.95 51.99
C GLU A 679 -7.78 11.94 51.70
N ASP A 680 -7.67 12.78 50.65
CA ASP A 680 -8.73 13.68 50.20
C ASP A 680 -9.97 12.91 49.76
N SER A 681 -10.96 12.83 50.66
CA SER A 681 -12.26 12.19 50.41
C SER A 681 -12.99 12.84 49.23
N LEU A 682 -12.78 14.15 49.01
CA LEU A 682 -13.43 14.93 47.95
C LEU A 682 -13.11 14.40 46.55
N ILE A 683 -11.85 14.09 46.25
CA ILE A 683 -11.46 13.60 44.91
C ILE A 683 -12.08 12.21 44.67
N ARG A 684 -12.11 11.36 45.70
CA ARG A 684 -12.73 10.03 45.62
C ARG A 684 -14.24 10.12 45.40
N GLU A 685 -14.92 11.02 46.11
CA GLU A 685 -16.36 11.25 45.97
C GLU A 685 -16.73 11.81 44.58
N ILE A 686 -15.94 12.77 44.06
CA ILE A 686 -16.07 13.28 42.69
C ILE A 686 -15.91 12.14 41.68
N LEU A 687 -14.79 11.39 41.73
CA LEU A 687 -14.55 10.28 40.81
C LEU A 687 -15.68 9.23 40.87
N GLN A 688 -16.17 8.91 42.07
CA GLN A 688 -17.24 7.94 42.28
C GLN A 688 -18.60 8.43 41.76
N SER A 689 -18.93 9.72 41.87
CA SER A 689 -20.14 10.29 41.25
C SER A 689 -20.10 10.21 39.71
N GLN A 690 -18.93 10.41 39.12
CA GLN A 690 -18.75 10.37 37.66
C GLN A 690 -18.80 8.94 37.09
N MET A 691 -18.58 7.89 37.91
CA MET A 691 -18.68 6.48 37.47
C MET A 691 -20.08 6.08 36.99
N GLU A 692 -21.13 6.75 37.46
CA GLU A 692 -22.50 6.48 37.01
C GLU A 692 -22.71 6.91 35.54
N LEU A 693 -22.05 7.99 35.12
CA LEU A 693 -22.14 8.57 33.77
C LEU A 693 -21.29 7.83 32.73
N VAL A 694 -20.19 7.22 33.17
CA VAL A 694 -19.28 6.43 32.33
C VAL A 694 -19.97 5.20 31.74
N LYS A 695 -19.71 4.88 30.46
CA LYS A 695 -20.25 3.70 29.78
C LYS A 695 -19.25 2.55 29.70
N SER A 696 -17.96 2.85 29.63
CA SER A 696 -16.90 1.83 29.58
C SER A 696 -16.70 1.12 30.93
N ASN A 697 -16.81 -0.22 30.94
CA ASN A 697 -16.51 -1.03 32.12
C ASN A 697 -15.02 -0.93 32.55
N ASP A 698 -14.10 -0.78 31.59
CA ASP A 698 -12.67 -0.63 31.88
C ASP A 698 -12.37 0.69 32.60
N LEU A 699 -13.11 1.77 32.31
CA LEU A 699 -12.98 3.03 33.05
C LEU A 699 -13.54 2.91 34.46
N LYS A 700 -14.66 2.20 34.67
CA LYS A 700 -15.24 1.97 36.01
C LYS A 700 -14.31 1.16 36.93
N ASP A 701 -13.47 0.30 36.35
CA ASP A 701 -12.46 -0.53 37.05
C ASP A 701 -11.17 0.25 37.41
N LEU A 702 -10.94 1.41 36.80
CA LEU A 702 -9.70 2.19 36.93
C LEU A 702 -9.89 3.54 37.66
N LEU A 703 -10.99 4.25 37.37
CA LEU A 703 -11.26 5.58 37.94
C LEU A 703 -11.26 5.64 39.49
N PRO A 704 -11.77 4.65 40.26
CA PRO A 704 -11.71 4.67 41.73
C PRO A 704 -10.30 4.82 42.32
N TYR A 705 -9.28 4.50 41.53
CA TYR A 705 -7.87 4.49 41.93
C TYR A 705 -7.08 5.69 41.40
N GLY A 706 -7.73 6.62 40.69
CA GLY A 706 -7.08 7.76 40.04
C GLY A 706 -6.43 7.42 38.70
N PHE A 707 -6.75 6.25 38.13
CA PHE A 707 -6.27 5.78 36.82
C PHE A 707 -7.37 5.96 35.76
N ALA A 708 -7.00 6.35 34.54
CA ALA A 708 -7.92 6.37 33.42
C ALA A 708 -7.26 5.92 32.11
N ILE A 709 -8.08 5.59 31.12
CA ILE A 709 -7.65 5.25 29.76
C ILE A 709 -8.26 6.22 28.74
N HIS A 710 -7.52 6.54 27.68
CA HIS A 710 -8.03 7.38 26.59
C HIS A 710 -7.64 6.88 25.21
N HIS A 711 -8.62 6.56 24.38
CA HIS A 711 -8.42 6.12 23.01
C HIS A 711 -9.66 6.29 22.13
N ALA A 712 -9.48 6.37 20.80
CA ALA A 712 -10.57 6.52 19.83
C ALA A 712 -11.67 5.43 19.87
N GLY A 713 -11.44 4.29 20.52
CA GLY A 713 -12.47 3.27 20.78
C GLY A 713 -13.49 3.64 21.86
N LEU A 714 -13.26 4.68 22.67
CA LEU A 714 -14.21 5.16 23.67
C LEU A 714 -15.28 6.06 23.04
N VAL A 715 -16.48 6.02 23.61
CA VAL A 715 -17.58 6.93 23.26
C VAL A 715 -17.12 8.38 23.48
N ARG A 716 -17.61 9.32 22.65
CA ARG A 716 -17.20 10.73 22.72
C ARG A 716 -17.40 11.34 24.12
N ALA A 717 -18.53 11.03 24.78
CA ALA A 717 -18.82 11.49 26.14
C ALA A 717 -17.77 10.99 27.16
N ASP A 718 -17.50 9.68 27.20
CA ASP A 718 -16.47 9.09 28.07
C ASP A 718 -15.08 9.72 27.83
N ARG A 719 -14.74 10.10 26.58
CA ARG A 719 -13.47 10.79 26.29
C ARG A 719 -13.43 12.21 26.84
N GLN A 720 -14.47 13.00 26.62
CA GLN A 720 -14.56 14.37 27.14
C GLN A 720 -14.51 14.40 28.67
N LEU A 721 -15.22 13.47 29.32
CA LEU A 721 -15.16 13.31 30.78
C LEU A 721 -13.75 12.96 31.29
N VAL A 722 -13.01 12.08 30.61
CA VAL A 722 -11.62 11.76 30.98
C VAL A 722 -10.67 12.94 30.70
N GLU A 723 -10.91 13.72 29.63
CA GLU A 723 -10.16 14.95 29.33
C GLU A 723 -10.37 16.01 30.43
N GLU A 724 -11.61 16.22 30.86
CA GLU A 724 -12.00 17.13 31.96
C GLU A 724 -11.41 16.68 33.30
N LEU A 725 -11.62 15.42 33.72
CA LEU A 725 -11.08 14.87 34.97
C LEU A 725 -9.55 14.87 35.04
N PHE A 726 -8.86 14.81 33.91
CA PHE A 726 -7.41 14.94 33.87
C PHE A 726 -6.95 16.42 33.91
N ALA A 727 -7.68 17.32 33.27
CA ALA A 727 -7.41 18.76 33.34
C ALA A 727 -7.57 19.31 34.77
N ASP A 728 -8.61 18.87 35.49
CA ASP A 728 -8.92 19.29 36.86
C ASP A 728 -8.04 18.63 37.94
N GLY A 729 -7.14 17.70 37.56
CA GLY A 729 -6.22 17.03 38.49
C GLY A 729 -6.79 15.80 39.21
N HIS A 730 -8.03 15.40 38.94
CA HIS A 730 -8.67 14.25 39.58
C HIS A 730 -8.10 12.90 39.10
N VAL A 731 -7.71 12.78 37.83
CA VAL A 731 -6.97 11.61 37.31
C VAL A 731 -5.47 11.85 37.43
N GLN A 732 -4.78 10.92 38.09
CA GLN A 732 -3.35 11.00 38.41
C GLN A 732 -2.48 10.25 37.40
N VAL A 733 -2.99 9.13 36.84
CA VAL A 733 -2.31 8.39 35.78
C VAL A 733 -3.28 8.17 34.61
N LEU A 734 -2.97 8.79 33.47
CA LEU A 734 -3.73 8.63 32.23
C LEU A 734 -2.92 7.79 31.24
N VAL A 735 -3.44 6.62 30.85
CA VAL A 735 -2.83 5.78 29.81
C VAL A 735 -3.57 5.97 28.50
N SER A 736 -2.92 6.60 27.52
CA SER A 736 -3.53 6.97 26.25
C SER A 736 -2.90 6.24 25.07
N THR A 737 -3.72 5.86 24.10
CA THR A 737 -3.16 5.56 22.76
C THR A 737 -2.66 6.85 22.14
N THR A 738 -1.75 6.71 21.20
CA THR A 738 -1.23 7.82 20.40
C THR A 738 -2.25 8.29 19.34
N THR A 739 -3.47 8.62 19.78
CA THR A 739 -4.58 9.16 18.95
C THR A 739 -4.26 10.51 18.28
N LEU A 740 -3.12 11.08 18.63
CA LEU A 740 -2.52 12.30 18.08
C LEU A 740 -1.18 12.05 17.35
N ALA A 741 -0.71 10.79 17.24
CA ALA A 741 0.62 10.42 16.74
C ALA A 741 0.68 8.93 16.27
N TRP A 742 0.51 8.64 14.99
CA TRP A 742 0.02 7.34 14.49
C TRP A 742 0.88 6.09 14.79
N GLY A 743 0.25 5.10 15.45
CA GLY A 743 0.34 3.64 15.20
C GLY A 743 1.69 2.94 14.97
N ILE A 744 2.10 2.06 15.89
CA ILE A 744 3.37 1.28 15.82
C ILE A 744 3.31 0.05 14.87
N TYR A 745 2.12 -0.32 14.35
CA TYR A 745 2.03 -1.35 13.30
C TYR A 745 1.92 -0.72 11.90
N ASN A 746 2.91 -0.96 11.04
CA ASN A 746 2.91 -0.44 9.67
C ASN A 746 2.43 -1.54 8.69
N PRO A 747 1.18 -1.47 8.17
CA PRO A 747 0.67 -2.45 7.22
C PRO A 747 1.42 -2.41 5.88
N GLU A 748 1.98 -1.26 5.47
CA GLU A 748 2.80 -1.13 4.26
C GLU A 748 4.16 -1.83 4.36
N LYS A 749 4.64 -2.15 5.57
CA LYS A 749 5.94 -2.82 5.76
C LYS A 749 5.86 -4.17 6.47
N ARG A 750 4.64 -4.67 6.74
CA ARG A 750 4.35 -5.93 7.48
C ARG A 750 4.92 -5.98 8.92
N ALA A 751 5.64 -4.97 9.37
CA ALA A 751 6.46 -5.00 10.57
C ALA A 751 6.00 -4.02 11.66
N TRP A 752 6.41 -4.30 12.89
CA TRP A 752 6.37 -3.34 13.99
C TRP A 752 7.49 -2.33 13.80
N THR A 753 7.15 -1.13 13.34
CA THR A 753 8.11 -0.05 13.11
C THR A 753 8.18 0.85 14.33
N LYS A 754 9.39 1.30 14.72
CA LYS A 754 9.54 2.32 15.76
C LYS A 754 8.72 3.58 15.41
N LEU A 755 8.16 4.22 16.43
CA LEU A 755 7.50 5.53 16.31
C LEU A 755 8.40 6.53 15.57
N SER A 756 7.80 7.41 14.75
CA SER A 756 8.59 8.43 14.08
C SER A 756 9.11 9.46 15.10
N PRO A 757 10.24 10.14 14.81
CA PRO A 757 10.70 11.24 15.66
C PRO A 757 9.65 12.35 15.84
N LEU A 758 8.77 12.56 14.86
CA LEU A 758 7.67 13.52 14.97
C LEU A 758 6.64 13.06 16.01
N ASP A 759 6.22 11.79 15.97
CA ASP A 759 5.26 11.21 16.93
C ASP A 759 5.78 11.36 18.37
N VAL A 760 7.05 11.00 18.59
CA VAL A 760 7.70 11.11 19.91
C VAL A 760 7.79 12.58 20.35
N MET A 761 8.15 13.50 19.45
CA MET A 761 8.20 14.93 19.76
C MET A 761 6.81 15.51 20.05
N GLN A 762 5.77 15.08 19.35
CA GLN A 762 4.38 15.49 19.61
C GLN A 762 3.87 14.96 20.97
N MET A 763 4.22 13.73 21.36
CA MET A 763 3.95 13.19 22.69
C MET A 763 4.64 14.03 23.79
N LEU A 764 5.95 14.28 23.64
CA LEU A 764 6.70 15.21 24.50
C LEU A 764 6.18 16.66 24.43
N GLY A 765 5.43 17.01 23.39
CA GLY A 765 4.76 18.31 23.24
C GLY A 765 3.50 18.48 24.10
N ARG A 766 2.95 17.39 24.64
CA ARG A 766 1.77 17.42 25.54
C ARG A 766 2.13 17.40 27.03
N THR A 767 3.43 17.36 27.35
CA THR A 767 3.97 17.43 28.71
C THR A 767 4.28 18.89 29.11
N GLY A 768 4.10 19.25 30.40
CA GLY A 768 4.36 20.59 30.94
C GLY A 768 3.32 21.66 30.59
N ARG A 769 2.39 21.96 31.53
CA ARG A 769 1.33 22.96 31.36
C ARG A 769 1.84 24.38 31.69
N PRO A 770 1.82 25.34 30.74
CA PRO A 770 2.41 26.67 30.94
C PRO A 770 1.85 27.53 32.08
N GLN A 771 0.70 27.17 32.66
CA GLN A 771 0.06 27.90 33.77
C GLN A 771 0.32 27.27 35.15
N TYR A 772 0.76 26.00 35.19
CA TYR A 772 0.83 25.21 36.44
C TYR A 772 2.24 24.69 36.71
N ASP A 773 2.94 24.23 35.67
CA ASP A 773 4.19 23.47 35.82
C ASP A 773 5.41 24.38 35.56
N THR A 774 6.37 24.42 36.49
CA THR A 774 7.58 25.28 36.40
C THR A 774 8.71 24.64 35.58
N TYR A 775 8.70 23.32 35.50
CA TYR A 775 9.52 22.48 34.63
C TYR A 775 8.79 21.15 34.42
N ASP A 776 9.31 20.33 33.53
CA ASP A 776 8.64 19.15 33.02
C ASP A 776 9.64 18.03 32.71
N GLU A 777 9.18 16.78 32.66
CA GLU A 777 10.04 15.59 32.51
C GLU A 777 9.48 14.59 31.49
N GLY A 778 10.23 14.38 30.42
CA GLY A 778 9.88 13.49 29.31
C GLY A 778 10.69 12.20 29.30
N ILE A 779 10.06 11.07 29.61
CA ILE A 779 10.72 9.76 29.67
C ILE A 779 10.39 8.96 28.39
N ILE A 780 11.42 8.52 27.67
CA ILE A 780 11.30 7.71 26.45
C ILE A 780 11.99 6.36 26.66
N ILE A 781 11.23 5.26 26.59
CA ILE A 781 11.77 3.89 26.59
C ILE A 781 11.88 3.41 25.14
N THR A 782 13.10 3.32 24.58
CA THR A 782 13.28 3.14 23.11
C THR A 782 14.66 2.62 22.69
N GLY A 783 14.88 2.49 21.37
CA GLY A 783 16.20 2.47 20.75
C GLY A 783 16.31 3.55 19.66
N GLN A 784 17.51 4.12 19.48
CA GLN A 784 17.82 5.36 18.72
C GLN A 784 17.28 5.48 17.26
N LEU A 785 17.15 6.73 16.78
CA LEU A 785 16.69 7.17 15.44
C LEU A 785 17.19 8.61 15.08
N PRO A 786 17.49 8.93 13.81
CA PRO A 786 17.44 10.30 13.27
C PRO A 786 16.63 10.43 11.93
N ILE A 787 16.71 11.59 11.24
CA ILE A 787 15.79 11.99 10.14
C ILE A 787 16.56 12.35 8.85
N GLU A 788 16.12 11.82 7.69
CA GLU A 788 16.62 12.10 6.33
C GLU A 788 15.48 12.09 5.29
N SER A 789 15.73 12.58 4.06
CA SER A 789 14.74 12.61 2.96
C SER A 789 14.36 11.20 2.49
N ARG A 790 13.09 11.02 2.11
CA ARG A 790 12.54 9.76 1.58
C ARG A 790 12.04 9.88 0.13
N PHE A 791 12.34 10.98 -0.54
CA PHE A 791 11.70 11.32 -1.82
C PHE A 791 11.97 10.31 -2.94
N ILE A 792 13.14 9.65 -2.94
CA ILE A 792 13.58 8.67 -3.96
C ILE A 792 12.51 7.58 -4.20
N SER A 793 11.94 6.99 -3.14
CA SER A 793 10.97 5.90 -3.28
C SER A 793 9.59 6.34 -3.80
N ARG A 794 9.36 7.64 -4.00
CA ARG A 794 8.14 8.21 -4.58
C ARG A 794 8.43 9.09 -5.80
N LEU A 795 9.68 9.12 -6.27
CA LEU A 795 10.13 10.03 -7.31
C LEU A 795 9.33 9.85 -8.61
N ALA A 796 9.14 8.62 -9.07
CA ALA A 796 8.38 8.30 -10.28
C ALA A 796 6.91 8.76 -10.20
N ASP A 797 6.23 8.47 -9.08
CA ASP A 797 4.82 8.86 -8.88
C ASP A 797 4.64 10.39 -8.81
N GLN A 798 5.64 11.10 -8.27
CA GLN A 798 5.64 12.57 -8.16
C GLN A 798 6.00 13.23 -9.49
N LEU A 799 6.98 12.71 -10.24
CA LEU A 799 7.32 13.18 -11.58
C LEU A 799 6.15 13.01 -12.56
N ASN A 800 5.46 11.85 -12.53
CA ASN A 800 4.23 11.65 -13.31
C ASN A 800 3.15 12.70 -12.95
N ALA A 801 3.03 13.11 -11.69
CA ALA A 801 2.07 14.14 -11.30
C ALA A 801 2.36 15.51 -11.93
N GLU A 802 3.63 15.91 -11.98
CA GLU A 802 4.09 17.15 -12.62
C GLU A 802 3.99 17.10 -14.15
N ILE A 803 4.27 15.94 -14.75
CA ILE A 803 4.03 15.70 -16.18
C ILE A 803 2.54 15.83 -16.51
N VAL A 804 1.66 15.22 -15.71
CA VAL A 804 0.19 15.32 -15.86
C VAL A 804 -0.33 16.75 -15.74
N LEU A 805 0.24 17.53 -14.82
CA LEU A 805 -0.06 18.97 -14.67
C LEU A 805 0.47 19.82 -15.83
N GLY A 806 1.33 19.26 -16.70
CA GLY A 806 1.99 19.99 -17.78
C GLY A 806 3.08 20.95 -17.28
N THR A 807 3.48 20.87 -16.00
CA THR A 807 4.59 21.66 -15.47
C THR A 807 5.92 21.08 -15.95
N VAL A 808 6.06 19.76 -16.08
CA VAL A 808 7.22 19.09 -16.68
C VAL A 808 6.85 18.54 -18.06
N GLN A 809 7.35 19.14 -19.12
CA GLN A 809 7.09 18.72 -20.51
C GLN A 809 8.30 18.07 -21.19
N ASN A 810 9.49 18.17 -20.58
CA ASN A 810 10.73 17.63 -21.14
C ASN A 810 11.81 17.39 -20.07
N SER A 811 12.86 16.65 -20.42
CA SER A 811 13.98 16.34 -19.49
C SER A 811 14.71 17.57 -18.93
N LYS A 812 14.72 18.71 -19.64
CA LYS A 812 15.30 19.97 -19.09
C LYS A 812 14.44 20.52 -17.95
N GLU A 813 13.13 20.38 -18.04
CA GLU A 813 12.17 20.80 -17.01
C GLU A 813 12.06 19.83 -15.83
N ASP A 814 12.24 18.52 -16.07
CA ASP A 814 12.38 17.51 -15.01
C ASP A 814 13.60 17.81 -14.14
N PHE A 815 14.77 17.98 -14.76
CA PHE A 815 15.98 18.39 -14.04
C PHE A 815 15.77 19.71 -13.28
N LYS A 816 15.12 20.71 -13.89
CA LYS A 816 14.78 21.95 -13.17
C LYS A 816 13.87 21.70 -11.98
N TRP A 817 12.82 20.88 -12.12
CA TRP A 817 11.90 20.53 -11.03
C TRP A 817 12.63 19.85 -9.87
N LEU A 818 13.56 18.93 -10.15
CA LEU A 818 14.41 18.30 -9.14
C LEU A 818 15.19 19.33 -8.30
N LEU A 819 15.65 20.45 -8.87
CA LEU A 819 16.33 21.53 -8.13
C LEU A 819 15.45 22.22 -7.06
N TYR A 820 14.12 22.13 -7.17
CA TYR A 820 13.18 22.64 -6.16
C TYR A 820 12.91 21.63 -5.04
N THR A 821 13.41 20.39 -5.12
CA THR A 821 13.18 19.36 -4.11
C THR A 821 14.15 19.48 -2.93
N TYR A 822 13.73 19.05 -1.73
CA TYR A 822 14.63 18.97 -0.59
C TYR A 822 15.64 17.82 -0.74
N LEU A 823 15.28 16.74 -1.47
CA LEU A 823 16.23 15.73 -1.95
C LEU A 823 17.48 16.35 -2.60
N TYR A 824 17.34 17.27 -3.57
CA TYR A 824 18.48 17.94 -4.19
C TYR A 824 19.35 18.70 -3.17
N VAL A 825 18.72 19.45 -2.26
CA VAL A 825 19.42 20.16 -1.17
C VAL A 825 20.20 19.20 -0.27
N ARG A 826 19.68 18.00 -0.01
CA ARG A 826 20.39 16.94 0.75
C ARG A 826 21.51 16.28 -0.04
N MET A 827 21.31 15.99 -1.32
CA MET A 827 22.34 15.43 -2.21
C MET A 827 23.57 16.36 -2.34
N VAL A 828 23.35 17.69 -2.39
CA VAL A 828 24.44 18.68 -2.40
C VAL A 828 25.13 18.79 -1.03
N ARG A 829 24.37 18.75 0.08
CA ARG A 829 24.93 18.90 1.44
C ARG A 829 25.61 17.62 1.97
N ASN A 830 25.20 16.43 1.54
CA ASN A 830 25.75 15.15 2.01
C ASN A 830 25.75 14.10 0.87
N PRO A 831 26.60 14.25 -0.16
CA PRO A 831 26.57 13.40 -1.37
C PRO A 831 26.74 11.91 -1.08
N THR A 832 27.67 11.56 -0.20
CA THR A 832 28.03 10.17 0.14
C THR A 832 26.86 9.37 0.68
N LEU A 833 25.93 10.03 1.37
CA LEU A 833 24.72 9.40 1.92
C LEU A 833 23.71 8.99 0.83
N TYR A 834 23.71 9.69 -0.30
CA TYR A 834 22.81 9.46 -1.43
C TYR A 834 23.50 8.72 -2.58
N GLY A 835 24.58 7.97 -2.29
CA GLY A 835 25.32 7.17 -3.27
C GLY A 835 26.22 7.98 -4.21
N LEU A 836 26.40 9.29 -3.99
CA LEU A 836 27.23 10.14 -4.84
C LEU A 836 28.69 10.18 -4.35
N ALA A 837 29.64 10.02 -5.28
CA ALA A 837 31.06 10.20 -5.00
C ALA A 837 31.38 11.66 -4.64
N THR A 838 32.27 11.87 -3.65
CA THR A 838 32.64 13.20 -3.14
C THR A 838 33.27 14.11 -4.20
N ASP A 839 33.92 13.55 -5.21
CA ASP A 839 34.55 14.31 -6.29
C ASP A 839 33.58 14.71 -7.41
N ALA A 840 32.42 14.06 -7.53
CA ALA A 840 31.40 14.40 -8.53
C ALA A 840 30.83 15.82 -8.33
N LEU A 841 30.82 16.35 -7.10
CA LEU A 841 30.44 17.73 -6.84
C LEU A 841 31.49 18.76 -7.32
N LYS A 842 32.77 18.39 -7.43
CA LYS A 842 33.84 19.31 -7.86
C LYS A 842 33.88 19.49 -9.39
N SER A 843 33.52 18.46 -10.14
CA SER A 843 33.39 18.52 -11.61
C SER A 843 32.15 19.27 -12.09
N ASN A 844 31.19 19.58 -11.19
CA ASN A 844 29.88 20.13 -11.55
C ASN A 844 29.83 21.64 -11.83
N TYR A 845 30.98 22.34 -11.91
CA TYR A 845 31.00 23.78 -12.27
C TYR A 845 30.49 24.04 -13.71
N THR A 846 30.55 23.05 -14.60
CA THR A 846 30.05 23.12 -15.99
C THR A 846 28.65 22.50 -16.17
N LEU A 847 27.86 22.37 -15.08
CA LEU A 847 26.43 22.10 -15.19
C LEU A 847 25.65 23.19 -15.94
N GLU A 848 26.21 24.37 -16.16
CA GLU A 848 25.59 25.39 -17.01
C GLU A 848 25.74 25.09 -18.50
N GLU A 849 26.89 24.53 -18.91
CA GLU A 849 27.18 24.17 -20.30
C GLU A 849 26.39 22.91 -20.71
N ARG A 850 26.31 21.90 -19.81
CA ARG A 850 25.46 20.70 -20.02
C ARG A 850 23.94 20.97 -20.09
N ARG A 851 23.46 22.20 -19.85
CA ARG A 851 22.03 22.58 -20.06
C ARG A 851 21.65 22.70 -21.54
N VAL A 852 22.62 22.87 -22.44
CA VAL A 852 22.35 23.20 -23.84
C VAL A 852 21.97 21.96 -24.65
N ASP A 853 22.68 20.84 -24.48
CA ASP A 853 22.65 19.70 -25.42
C ASP A 853 21.58 18.61 -25.22
N LEU A 854 20.62 18.79 -24.30
CA LEU A 854 19.52 17.82 -24.18
C LEU A 854 18.58 17.92 -25.40
N LYS A 855 18.76 16.98 -26.35
CA LYS A 855 17.82 16.70 -27.45
C LYS A 855 16.45 16.26 -26.91
N SER A 856 15.46 16.24 -27.80
CA SER A 856 14.00 16.25 -27.60
C SER A 856 13.37 15.14 -26.74
N GLY A 857 13.80 14.97 -25.49
CA GLY A 857 13.15 14.12 -24.48
C GLY A 857 11.87 14.76 -23.95
N TYR A 858 10.86 14.90 -24.81
CA TYR A 858 9.54 15.41 -24.44
C TYR A 858 8.68 14.33 -23.79
N PHE A 859 7.97 14.69 -22.73
CA PHE A 859 6.99 13.81 -22.07
C PHE A 859 5.59 14.07 -22.64
N GLN A 860 4.89 13.00 -23.00
CA GLN A 860 3.49 13.08 -23.41
C GLN A 860 2.58 12.49 -22.34
N VAL A 861 1.60 13.27 -21.89
CA VAL A 861 0.63 12.84 -20.88
C VAL A 861 -0.32 11.79 -21.46
N THR A 862 -0.36 10.60 -20.84
CA THR A 862 -1.35 9.55 -21.16
C THR A 862 -2.56 9.65 -20.24
N ASP A 863 -3.72 9.13 -20.67
CA ASP A 863 -4.90 9.05 -19.80
C ASP A 863 -4.65 8.16 -18.57
N LEU A 864 -3.82 7.13 -18.68
CA LEU A 864 -3.40 6.31 -17.53
C LEU A 864 -2.55 7.10 -16.53
N GLY A 865 -1.59 7.91 -17.01
CA GLY A 865 -0.80 8.81 -16.16
C GLY A 865 -1.68 9.82 -15.42
N ARG A 866 -2.68 10.39 -16.11
CA ARG A 866 -3.69 11.27 -15.49
C ARG A 866 -4.44 10.56 -14.37
N ILE A 867 -4.97 9.37 -14.63
CA ILE A 867 -5.72 8.58 -13.64
C ILE A 867 -4.82 8.23 -12.44
N ALA A 868 -3.57 7.83 -12.67
CA ALA A 868 -2.58 7.55 -11.62
C ALA A 868 -2.37 8.77 -10.69
N SER A 869 -2.13 9.94 -11.29
CA SER A 869 -1.95 11.21 -10.57
C SER A 869 -3.22 11.63 -9.82
N TYR A 870 -4.38 11.58 -10.49
CA TYR A 870 -5.68 12.04 -9.99
C TYR A 870 -6.25 11.17 -8.85
N TYR A 871 -5.88 9.90 -8.79
CA TYR A 871 -6.35 8.98 -7.76
C TYR A 871 -5.26 8.56 -6.77
N TYR A 872 -4.04 9.10 -6.90
CA TYR A 872 -2.93 8.85 -5.99
C TYR A 872 -2.60 7.34 -5.89
N ILE A 873 -2.37 6.75 -7.05
CA ILE A 873 -2.08 5.32 -7.26
C ILE A 873 -0.68 5.20 -7.84
N THR A 874 0.07 4.20 -7.37
CA THR A 874 1.42 3.90 -7.84
C THR A 874 1.43 3.52 -9.34
N HIS A 875 2.51 3.88 -10.02
CA HIS A 875 2.71 3.49 -11.43
C HIS A 875 2.69 1.96 -11.63
N GLY A 876 3.23 1.18 -10.68
CA GLY A 876 3.19 -0.29 -10.70
C GLY A 876 1.76 -0.85 -10.74
N THR A 877 0.89 -0.40 -9.84
CA THR A 877 -0.54 -0.78 -9.85
C THR A 877 -1.25 -0.41 -11.15
N ILE A 878 -0.93 0.74 -11.73
CA ILE A 878 -1.52 1.18 -13.01
C ILE A 878 -1.01 0.31 -14.18
N SER A 879 0.23 -0.18 -14.14
CA SER A 879 0.73 -1.17 -15.10
C SER A 879 -0.03 -2.49 -14.96
N THR A 880 -0.14 -3.03 -13.74
CA THR A 880 -0.91 -4.25 -13.45
C THR A 880 -2.37 -4.13 -13.94
N PHE A 881 -3.03 -3.00 -13.70
CA PHE A 881 -4.37 -2.72 -14.22
C PHE A 881 -4.38 -2.57 -15.74
N ASN A 882 -3.36 -2.01 -16.37
CA ASN A 882 -3.32 -1.84 -17.82
C ASN A 882 -3.20 -3.20 -18.54
N GLU A 883 -2.32 -4.07 -18.05
CA GLU A 883 -2.00 -5.42 -18.56
C GLU A 883 -3.18 -6.39 -18.40
N HIS A 884 -3.70 -6.51 -17.18
CA HIS A 884 -4.59 -7.63 -16.83
C HIS A 884 -6.08 -7.35 -17.12
N LEU A 885 -6.49 -6.08 -17.19
CA LEU A 885 -7.90 -5.68 -17.28
C LEU A 885 -8.50 -5.97 -18.68
N LYS A 886 -9.46 -6.90 -18.74
CA LYS A 886 -10.13 -7.36 -19.97
C LYS A 886 -11.62 -6.96 -19.99
N PRO A 887 -12.24 -6.69 -21.15
CA PRO A 887 -13.63 -6.18 -21.23
C PRO A 887 -14.70 -7.16 -20.73
N THR A 888 -14.41 -8.47 -20.77
CA THR A 888 -15.32 -9.54 -20.36
C THR A 888 -15.38 -9.79 -18.84
N MET A 889 -14.59 -9.05 -18.04
CA MET A 889 -14.33 -9.43 -16.65
C MET A 889 -15.56 -9.55 -15.74
N GLY A 890 -15.57 -10.59 -14.93
CA GLY A 890 -16.49 -10.84 -13.81
C GLY A 890 -16.13 -10.06 -12.55
N ASP A 891 -17.05 -10.02 -11.58
CA ASP A 891 -16.81 -9.39 -10.27
C ASP A 891 -15.68 -10.10 -9.49
N ILE A 892 -15.56 -11.42 -9.63
CA ILE A 892 -14.50 -12.23 -9.00
C ILE A 892 -13.12 -11.82 -9.55
N GLU A 893 -13.01 -11.64 -10.86
CA GLU A 893 -11.78 -11.25 -11.54
C GLU A 893 -11.41 -9.80 -11.22
N LEU A 894 -12.39 -8.89 -11.17
CA LEU A 894 -12.19 -7.49 -10.79
C LEU A 894 -11.67 -7.36 -9.34
N CYS A 895 -12.20 -8.14 -8.40
CA CYS A 895 -11.70 -8.19 -7.02
C CYS A 895 -10.33 -8.88 -6.89
N SER A 896 -10.03 -9.83 -7.78
CA SER A 896 -8.72 -10.49 -7.84
C SER A 896 -7.66 -9.52 -8.38
N LEU A 897 -7.96 -8.80 -9.46
CA LEU A 897 -7.13 -7.72 -10.01
C LEU A 897 -6.87 -6.61 -8.98
N PHE A 898 -7.91 -6.17 -8.27
CA PHE A 898 -7.75 -5.23 -7.15
C PHE A 898 -6.78 -5.74 -6.08
N SER A 899 -6.77 -7.06 -5.82
CA SER A 899 -5.89 -7.69 -4.83
C SER A 899 -4.43 -7.83 -5.29
N LEU A 900 -4.13 -7.68 -6.58
CA LEU A 900 -2.77 -7.73 -7.14
C LEU A 900 -2.02 -6.37 -7.06
N SER A 901 -2.72 -5.31 -6.66
CA SER A 901 -2.17 -3.94 -6.62
C SER A 901 -0.93 -3.80 -5.73
N GLU A 902 0.04 -2.99 -6.17
CA GLU A 902 1.30 -2.74 -5.47
C GLU A 902 1.13 -2.10 -4.09
N GLU A 903 0.07 -1.31 -3.85
CA GLU A 903 -0.27 -0.80 -2.52
C GLU A 903 -0.44 -1.92 -1.48
N PHE A 904 -0.69 -3.16 -1.92
CA PHE A 904 -0.86 -4.35 -1.07
C PHE A 904 0.31 -5.35 -1.16
N LYS A 905 1.43 -5.01 -1.83
CA LYS A 905 2.64 -5.84 -2.00
C LYS A 905 3.16 -6.51 -0.72
N TYR A 906 2.93 -5.89 0.44
CA TYR A 906 3.38 -6.36 1.75
C TYR A 906 2.28 -7.04 2.60
N VAL A 907 1.01 -6.96 2.18
CA VAL A 907 -0.14 -7.57 2.85
C VAL A 907 -0.15 -9.07 2.58
N THR A 908 0.07 -9.87 3.61
CA THR A 908 0.28 -11.32 3.52
C THR A 908 -0.44 -12.06 4.64
N VAL A 909 -0.77 -13.34 4.43
CA VAL A 909 -1.46 -14.17 5.43
C VAL A 909 -0.50 -14.52 6.58
N ARG A 910 -0.86 -14.19 7.82
CA ARG A 910 -0.16 -14.65 9.03
C ARG A 910 -0.75 -15.96 9.54
N GLN A 911 -0.04 -16.62 10.46
CA GLN A 911 -0.43 -17.95 10.96
C GLN A 911 -1.57 -17.86 11.98
N ASP A 912 -1.47 -16.91 12.90
CA ASP A 912 -2.49 -16.58 13.91
C ASP A 912 -3.84 -16.18 13.28
N GLU A 913 -3.80 -15.44 12.17
CA GLU A 913 -5.00 -15.02 11.43
C GLU A 913 -5.66 -16.13 10.62
N LYS A 914 -4.97 -17.26 10.39
CA LYS A 914 -5.41 -18.25 9.39
C LYS A 914 -6.73 -18.92 9.76
N MET A 915 -6.98 -19.15 11.05
CA MET A 915 -8.26 -19.70 11.53
C MET A 915 -9.43 -18.70 11.45
N GLU A 916 -9.15 -17.40 11.59
CA GLU A 916 -10.16 -16.36 11.40
C GLU A 916 -10.47 -16.20 9.91
N LEU A 917 -9.43 -16.14 9.07
CA LEU A 917 -9.54 -16.07 7.62
C LEU A 917 -10.24 -17.30 7.03
N SER A 918 -10.02 -18.52 7.54
CA SER A 918 -10.73 -19.70 7.03
C SER A 918 -12.24 -19.63 7.28
N LYS A 919 -12.67 -19.20 8.49
CA LYS A 919 -14.10 -18.97 8.81
C LYS A 919 -14.76 -17.92 7.91
N LEU A 920 -13.96 -16.98 7.36
CA LEU A 920 -14.41 -15.97 6.40
C LEU A 920 -14.37 -16.50 4.96
N LEU A 921 -13.37 -17.33 4.61
CA LEU A 921 -13.22 -17.95 3.29
C LEU A 921 -14.33 -18.96 2.99
N ASP A 922 -14.83 -19.69 3.99
CA ASP A 922 -16.03 -20.54 3.87
C ASP A 922 -17.28 -19.75 3.43
N ARG A 923 -17.23 -18.41 3.48
CA ARG A 923 -18.28 -17.49 3.03
C ARG A 923 -17.88 -16.65 1.81
N VAL A 924 -16.60 -16.64 1.43
CA VAL A 924 -16.01 -15.72 0.43
C VAL A 924 -14.81 -16.37 -0.27
N PRO A 925 -14.85 -16.66 -1.59
CA PRO A 925 -13.67 -17.13 -2.30
C PRO A 925 -12.61 -16.03 -2.48
N SER A 926 -11.33 -16.44 -2.61
CA SER A 926 -10.13 -15.65 -2.99
C SER A 926 -9.20 -15.21 -1.83
N ALA A 927 -8.15 -14.46 -2.19
CA ALA A 927 -7.02 -14.07 -1.34
C ALA A 927 -7.40 -13.10 -0.20
N LYS A 928 -6.52 -12.98 0.79
CA LYS A 928 -6.71 -12.18 2.02
C LYS A 928 -7.30 -10.79 1.78
N ILE A 929 -6.73 -10.01 0.85
CA ILE A 929 -7.16 -8.64 0.55
C ILE A 929 -8.63 -8.60 0.10
N ASN A 930 -9.03 -9.55 -0.75
CA ASN A 930 -10.41 -9.71 -1.22
C ASN A 930 -11.35 -10.04 -0.05
N VAL A 931 -10.97 -11.00 0.79
CA VAL A 931 -11.74 -11.37 2.00
C VAL A 931 -11.93 -10.17 2.94
N LEU A 932 -10.89 -9.36 3.16
CA LEU A 932 -10.98 -8.14 4.00
C LEU A 932 -11.91 -7.08 3.38
N LEU A 933 -11.83 -6.86 2.07
CA LEU A 933 -12.72 -5.93 1.36
C LEU A 933 -14.19 -6.36 1.48
N GLN A 934 -14.47 -7.66 1.27
CA GLN A 934 -15.83 -8.20 1.35
C GLN A 934 -16.35 -8.25 2.80
N ALA A 935 -15.49 -8.54 3.78
CA ALA A 935 -15.83 -8.47 5.20
C ALA A 935 -16.21 -7.03 5.62
N TYR A 936 -15.49 -6.03 5.11
CA TYR A 936 -15.79 -4.61 5.34
C TYR A 936 -17.16 -4.21 4.80
N ILE A 937 -17.47 -4.51 3.53
CA ILE A 937 -18.76 -4.23 2.87
C ILE A 937 -19.90 -4.97 3.56
N SER A 938 -19.64 -6.20 4.03
CA SER A 938 -20.60 -7.01 4.80
C SER A 938 -20.87 -6.48 6.20
N GLN A 939 -20.00 -5.61 6.73
CA GLN A 939 -19.96 -5.11 8.10
C GLN A 939 -19.68 -6.19 9.15
N LEU A 940 -18.85 -7.18 8.81
CA LEU A 940 -18.40 -8.20 9.76
C LEU A 940 -17.48 -7.57 10.82
N LYS A 941 -17.55 -8.10 12.05
CA LYS A 941 -16.61 -7.80 13.13
C LYS A 941 -15.48 -8.84 13.06
N LEU A 942 -14.25 -8.36 13.06
CA LEU A 942 -13.05 -9.19 13.15
C LEU A 942 -12.53 -9.15 14.60
N GLU A 943 -11.95 -10.26 15.05
CA GLU A 943 -11.37 -10.42 16.38
C GLU A 943 -9.87 -10.06 16.38
N GLY A 944 -9.15 -10.40 15.30
CA GLY A 944 -7.73 -10.10 15.13
C GLY A 944 -7.42 -8.62 14.95
N MET A 945 -6.58 -8.04 15.83
CA MET A 945 -6.18 -6.63 15.78
C MET A 945 -5.36 -6.27 14.52
N SER A 946 -4.45 -7.15 14.11
CA SER A 946 -3.69 -7.02 12.86
C SER A 946 -4.62 -7.03 11.66
N LEU A 947 -5.55 -7.99 11.62
CA LEU A 947 -6.55 -8.16 10.57
C LEU A 947 -7.50 -6.95 10.46
N LEU A 948 -7.91 -6.36 11.60
CA LEU A 948 -8.64 -5.10 11.65
C LEU A 948 -7.83 -3.93 11.07
N SER A 949 -6.54 -3.83 11.41
CA SER A 949 -5.68 -2.74 10.89
C SER A 949 -5.48 -2.82 9.38
N GLU A 950 -5.31 -4.04 8.85
CA GLU A 950 -5.19 -4.29 7.41
C GLU A 950 -6.52 -4.09 6.68
N MET A 951 -7.65 -4.46 7.28
CA MET A 951 -8.97 -4.16 6.72
C MET A 951 -9.15 -2.63 6.58
N VAL A 952 -8.75 -1.85 7.58
CA VAL A 952 -8.77 -0.37 7.50
C VAL A 952 -7.85 0.14 6.39
N TYR A 953 -6.60 -0.35 6.31
CA TYR A 953 -5.64 0.05 5.28
C TYR A 953 -6.11 -0.28 3.85
N VAL A 954 -6.58 -1.52 3.63
CA VAL A 954 -7.15 -1.97 2.35
C VAL A 954 -8.35 -1.11 1.97
N THR A 955 -9.26 -0.81 2.89
CA THR A 955 -10.52 -0.11 2.58
C THR A 955 -10.34 1.39 2.38
N GLN A 956 -9.40 2.03 3.08
CA GLN A 956 -8.97 3.41 2.82
C GLN A 956 -8.39 3.57 1.41
N SER A 957 -7.68 2.56 0.91
CA SER A 957 -7.11 2.55 -0.45
C SER A 957 -8.13 2.08 -1.51
N ALA A 958 -9.06 1.20 -1.14
CA ALA A 958 -10.03 0.60 -2.06
C ALA A 958 -10.92 1.65 -2.78
N ALA A 959 -11.35 2.70 -2.07
CA ALA A 959 -12.21 3.72 -2.66
C ALA A 959 -11.54 4.49 -3.81
N ARG A 960 -10.26 4.87 -3.67
CA ARG A 960 -9.52 5.57 -4.73
C ARG A 960 -9.13 4.63 -5.89
N MET A 961 -8.72 3.41 -5.58
CA MET A 961 -8.28 2.41 -6.57
C MET A 961 -9.44 1.87 -7.41
N MET A 962 -10.57 1.52 -6.79
CA MET A 962 -11.76 1.07 -7.54
C MET A 962 -12.34 2.21 -8.40
N ARG A 963 -12.20 3.46 -7.97
CA ARG A 963 -12.61 4.63 -8.75
C ARG A 963 -11.70 4.87 -9.96
N ALA A 964 -10.40 4.69 -9.82
CA ALA A 964 -9.47 4.72 -10.93
C ALA A 964 -9.73 3.58 -11.93
N LEU A 965 -9.95 2.34 -11.46
CA LEU A 965 -10.39 1.23 -12.31
C LEU A 965 -11.65 1.60 -13.09
N CYS A 966 -12.67 2.15 -12.42
CA CYS A 966 -13.88 2.63 -13.07
C CYS A 966 -13.60 3.68 -14.16
N GLU A 967 -12.61 4.57 -13.96
CA GLU A 967 -12.25 5.61 -14.93
C GLU A 967 -11.44 5.07 -16.12
N ILE A 968 -10.52 4.13 -15.90
CA ILE A 968 -9.81 3.40 -16.97
C ILE A 968 -10.81 2.67 -17.87
N VAL A 969 -11.72 1.92 -17.26
CA VAL A 969 -12.76 1.15 -17.96
C VAL A 969 -13.72 2.06 -18.73
N LEU A 970 -14.11 3.20 -18.14
CA LEU A 970 -14.93 4.21 -18.80
C LEU A 970 -14.23 4.84 -20.01
N LYS A 971 -12.94 5.20 -19.86
CA LYS A 971 -12.10 5.74 -20.94
C LYS A 971 -11.89 4.74 -22.09
N ARG A 972 -11.78 3.45 -21.78
CA ARG A 972 -11.73 2.34 -22.76
C ARG A 972 -13.09 2.02 -23.41
N GLY A 973 -14.20 2.64 -22.97
CA GLY A 973 -15.54 2.45 -23.53
C GLY A 973 -16.24 1.14 -23.11
N TRP A 974 -15.74 0.45 -22.09
CA TRP A 974 -16.20 -0.89 -21.70
C TRP A 974 -17.42 -0.83 -20.77
N ALA A 975 -18.60 -0.50 -21.32
CA ALA A 975 -19.81 -0.17 -20.57
C ALA A 975 -20.21 -1.19 -19.48
N LEU A 976 -20.21 -2.49 -19.79
CA LEU A 976 -20.58 -3.56 -18.84
C LEU A 976 -19.64 -3.60 -17.62
N LEU A 977 -18.34 -3.51 -17.85
CA LEU A 977 -17.34 -3.51 -16.78
C LEU A 977 -17.34 -2.16 -16.02
N ALA A 978 -17.64 -1.05 -16.69
CA ALA A 978 -17.76 0.26 -16.06
C ALA A 978 -18.95 0.29 -15.08
N GLU A 979 -20.07 -0.35 -15.43
CA GLU A 979 -21.21 -0.52 -14.53
C GLU A 979 -20.82 -1.33 -13.28
N LYS A 980 -20.08 -2.44 -13.44
CA LYS A 980 -19.56 -3.26 -12.33
C LYS A 980 -18.60 -2.47 -11.44
N ALA A 981 -17.57 -1.83 -12.02
CA ALA A 981 -16.61 -1.02 -11.27
C ALA A 981 -17.29 0.14 -10.51
N LEU A 982 -18.31 0.78 -11.11
CA LEU A 982 -19.11 1.80 -10.43
C LEU A 982 -19.99 1.23 -9.31
N LYS A 983 -20.55 0.01 -9.47
CA LYS A 983 -21.24 -0.70 -8.38
C LYS A 983 -20.28 -0.96 -7.22
N TRP A 984 -19.08 -1.48 -7.48
CA TRP A 984 -18.05 -1.69 -6.45
C TRP A 984 -17.64 -0.39 -5.75
N CYS A 985 -17.41 0.71 -6.48
CA CYS A 985 -17.18 2.03 -5.87
C CYS A 985 -18.27 2.39 -4.86
N LYS A 986 -19.55 2.23 -5.24
CA LYS A 986 -20.70 2.54 -4.37
C LYS A 986 -20.76 1.59 -3.17
N MET A 987 -20.53 0.30 -3.36
CA MET A 987 -20.57 -0.69 -2.26
C MET A 987 -19.48 -0.45 -1.21
N ILE A 988 -18.29 -0.04 -1.65
CA ILE A 988 -17.17 0.34 -0.77
C ILE A 988 -17.53 1.62 0.00
N CYS A 989 -17.88 2.71 -0.72
CA CYS A 989 -18.15 4.01 -0.09
C CYS A 989 -19.39 4.02 0.82
N LYS A 990 -20.42 3.22 0.53
CA LYS A 990 -21.62 3.09 1.37
C LYS A 990 -21.55 1.92 2.36
N ARG A 991 -20.47 1.13 2.33
CA ARG A 991 -20.24 -0.04 3.18
C ARG A 991 -21.46 -0.99 3.24
N MET A 992 -22.01 -1.30 2.08
CA MET A 992 -23.17 -2.16 1.92
C MET A 992 -23.18 -2.81 0.53
N TRP A 993 -23.69 -4.03 0.43
CA TRP A 993 -23.91 -4.72 -0.85
C TRP A 993 -25.06 -4.10 -1.64
N SER A 994 -24.99 -4.17 -2.97
CA SER A 994 -26.03 -3.66 -3.88
C SER A 994 -27.39 -4.36 -3.75
N VAL A 995 -27.43 -5.55 -3.15
CA VAL A 995 -28.66 -6.31 -2.86
C VAL A 995 -29.39 -5.83 -1.59
N ARG A 996 -28.77 -4.98 -0.77
CA ARG A 996 -29.40 -4.41 0.44
C ARG A 996 -30.25 -3.19 0.08
N THR A 997 -31.25 -2.89 0.91
CA THR A 997 -32.19 -1.78 0.63
C THR A 997 -31.46 -0.43 0.57
N PRO A 998 -31.68 0.41 -0.49
CA PRO A 998 -31.13 1.76 -0.57
C PRO A 998 -31.45 2.65 0.64
N LEU A 999 -32.51 2.35 1.40
CA LEU A 999 -32.83 3.05 2.65
C LEU A 999 -31.69 3.02 3.68
N ARG A 1000 -30.79 2.02 3.64
CA ARG A 1000 -29.61 1.94 4.52
C ARG A 1000 -28.63 3.11 4.37
N GLN A 1001 -28.82 3.96 3.36
CA GLN A 1001 -28.04 5.19 3.19
C GLN A 1001 -28.52 6.35 4.09
N PHE A 1002 -29.71 6.24 4.69
CA PHE A 1002 -30.21 7.17 5.70
C PHE A 1002 -29.90 6.63 7.10
N ASN A 1003 -29.23 7.45 7.93
CA ASN A 1003 -28.80 7.04 9.27
C ASN A 1003 -29.97 7.01 10.28
N ASP A 1004 -31.08 7.67 9.97
CA ASP A 1004 -32.19 7.91 10.91
C ASP A 1004 -33.19 6.74 10.98
N ILE A 1005 -33.02 5.70 10.14
CA ILE A 1005 -33.94 4.56 10.08
C ILE A 1005 -33.45 3.41 10.97
N PRO A 1006 -34.24 2.95 11.96
CA PRO A 1006 -33.89 1.79 12.79
C PRO A 1006 -33.59 0.52 11.97
N ASN A 1007 -32.50 -0.16 12.33
CA ASN A 1007 -32.05 -1.39 11.67
C ASN A 1007 -33.11 -2.51 11.62
N GLU A 1008 -34.00 -2.57 12.61
CA GLU A 1008 -35.10 -3.54 12.65
C GLU A 1008 -36.08 -3.35 11.49
N ILE A 1009 -36.42 -2.09 11.15
CA ILE A 1009 -37.33 -1.76 10.04
C ILE A 1009 -36.64 -2.10 8.72
N LEU A 1010 -35.36 -1.75 8.58
CA LEU A 1010 -34.55 -2.09 7.40
C LEU A 1010 -34.50 -3.62 7.17
N MET A 1011 -34.28 -4.41 8.24
CA MET A 1011 -34.31 -5.87 8.16
C MET A 1011 -35.70 -6.45 7.86
N LYS A 1012 -36.78 -5.84 8.36
CA LYS A 1012 -38.16 -6.25 8.02
C LYS A 1012 -38.45 -5.99 6.54
N LEU A 1013 -38.00 -4.85 6.00
CA LEU A 1013 -38.15 -4.51 4.59
C LEU A 1013 -37.30 -5.43 3.70
N GLU A 1014 -36.04 -5.71 4.04
CA GLU A 1014 -35.18 -6.65 3.30
C GLU A 1014 -35.67 -8.10 3.34
N LYS A 1015 -36.47 -8.50 4.34
CA LYS A 1015 -37.16 -9.80 4.38
C LYS A 1015 -38.42 -9.86 3.50
N LYS A 1016 -38.85 -8.75 2.90
CA LYS A 1016 -39.95 -8.71 1.94
C LYS A 1016 -39.37 -8.67 0.53
N ASP A 1017 -39.64 -9.72 -0.24
CA ASP A 1017 -39.19 -9.85 -1.62
C ASP A 1017 -40.06 -8.97 -2.55
N LEU A 1018 -39.91 -7.65 -2.39
CA LEU A 1018 -40.60 -6.61 -3.14
C LEU A 1018 -39.59 -5.88 -4.02
N ALA A 1019 -39.87 -5.82 -5.33
CA ALA A 1019 -39.07 -5.05 -6.28
C ALA A 1019 -38.99 -3.58 -5.84
N TRP A 1020 -37.77 -3.03 -5.82
CA TRP A 1020 -37.49 -1.72 -5.23
C TRP A 1020 -38.38 -0.58 -5.77
N GLU A 1021 -38.71 -0.63 -7.06
CA GLU A 1021 -39.51 0.40 -7.73
C GLU A 1021 -40.94 0.49 -7.19
N ARG A 1022 -41.51 -0.62 -6.66
CA ARG A 1022 -42.87 -0.62 -6.09
C ARG A 1022 -42.99 0.17 -4.80
N TYR A 1023 -41.90 0.42 -4.07
CA TYR A 1023 -41.96 1.21 -2.84
C TYR A 1023 -42.32 2.68 -3.07
N TYR A 1024 -42.13 3.21 -4.30
CA TYR A 1024 -42.58 4.56 -4.67
C TYR A 1024 -44.10 4.67 -4.85
N ASP A 1025 -44.78 3.56 -5.15
CA ASP A 1025 -46.22 3.54 -5.41
C ASP A 1025 -47.05 3.25 -4.14
N LEU A 1026 -46.40 2.89 -3.02
CA LEU A 1026 -47.07 2.57 -1.75
C LEU A 1026 -47.43 3.82 -0.94
N SER A 1027 -48.64 3.85 -0.41
CA SER A 1027 -49.07 4.86 0.56
C SER A 1027 -48.47 4.64 1.96
N SER A 1028 -48.44 5.70 2.79
CA SER A 1028 -48.05 5.60 4.21
C SER A 1028 -48.80 4.50 4.98
N GLN A 1029 -50.09 4.28 4.69
CA GLN A 1029 -50.91 3.27 5.39
C GLN A 1029 -50.53 1.84 4.96
N GLU A 1030 -50.22 1.64 3.69
CA GLU A 1030 -49.73 0.35 3.19
C GLU A 1030 -48.32 0.07 3.73
N LEU A 1031 -47.43 1.05 3.77
CA LEU A 1031 -46.09 0.93 4.37
C LEU A 1031 -46.15 0.56 5.87
N GLU A 1032 -47.11 1.10 6.61
CA GLU A 1032 -47.36 0.75 8.03
C GLU A 1032 -47.79 -0.72 8.16
N HIS A 1033 -48.74 -1.15 7.32
CA HIS A 1033 -49.18 -2.55 7.25
C HIS A 1033 -48.06 -3.52 6.81
N PHE A 1034 -47.20 -3.12 5.87
CA PHE A 1034 -46.05 -3.92 5.40
C PHE A 1034 -44.96 -4.06 6.46
N THR A 1035 -44.66 -3.00 7.20
CA THR A 1035 -43.60 -2.99 8.24
C THR A 1035 -44.06 -3.56 9.58
N ARG A 1036 -45.37 -3.66 9.83
CA ARG A 1036 -45.95 -4.06 11.12
C ARG A 1036 -45.29 -3.28 12.28
N SER A 1037 -45.25 -1.96 12.13
CA SER A 1037 -44.84 -1.04 13.19
C SER A 1037 -46.08 -0.34 13.72
N PHE A 1038 -46.25 -0.25 15.05
CA PHE A 1038 -47.37 0.44 15.70
C PHE A 1038 -47.18 1.96 15.76
N ILE A 1039 -46.25 2.52 14.98
CA ILE A 1039 -45.80 3.91 15.07
C ILE A 1039 -46.02 4.60 13.72
N SER A 1040 -47.20 5.17 13.52
CA SER A 1040 -47.59 5.88 12.29
C SER A 1040 -46.63 7.02 11.90
N PHE A 1041 -45.97 7.64 12.88
CA PHE A 1041 -44.93 8.66 12.70
C PHE A 1041 -43.72 8.17 11.87
N GLN A 1042 -43.43 6.87 11.88
CA GLN A 1042 -42.33 6.31 11.08
C GLN A 1042 -42.71 6.07 9.62
N SER A 1043 -43.98 5.77 9.32
CA SER A 1043 -44.44 5.47 7.95
C SER A 1043 -44.45 6.71 7.05
N SER A 1044 -44.89 7.86 7.58
CA SER A 1044 -44.81 9.15 6.88
C SER A 1044 -43.36 9.61 6.67
N THR A 1045 -42.50 9.39 7.68
CA THR A 1045 -41.05 9.65 7.59
C THR A 1045 -40.40 8.78 6.51
N LEU A 1046 -40.74 7.49 6.43
CA LEU A 1046 -40.29 6.60 5.36
C LEU A 1046 -40.77 7.08 3.98
N GLN A 1047 -42.05 7.45 3.83
CA GLN A 1047 -42.59 7.97 2.55
C GLN A 1047 -41.85 9.24 2.09
N HIS A 1048 -41.52 10.14 3.03
CA HIS A 1048 -40.70 11.32 2.75
C HIS A 1048 -39.24 10.97 2.39
N MET A 1049 -38.64 9.95 3.01
CA MET A 1049 -37.30 9.47 2.63
C MET A 1049 -37.30 8.76 1.26
N PHE A 1050 -38.37 8.05 0.90
CA PHE A 1050 -38.55 7.49 -0.45
C PHE A 1050 -38.60 8.60 -1.50
N SER A 1051 -39.33 9.70 -1.27
CA SER A 1051 -39.40 10.83 -2.23
C SER A 1051 -38.12 11.67 -2.29
N GLN A 1052 -37.27 11.63 -1.26
CA GLN A 1052 -35.93 12.24 -1.28
C GLN A 1052 -34.88 11.45 -2.07
N LEU A 1053 -35.10 10.16 -2.35
CA LEU A 1053 -34.18 9.39 -3.18
C LEU A 1053 -34.29 9.85 -4.64
N PRO A 1054 -33.16 10.07 -5.36
CA PRO A 1054 -33.20 10.43 -6.77
C PRO A 1054 -33.92 9.34 -7.57
N ALA A 1055 -35.15 9.63 -8.00
CA ALA A 1055 -35.84 8.78 -8.94
C ALA A 1055 -34.98 8.64 -10.20
N ARG A 1056 -34.85 7.42 -10.73
CA ARG A 1056 -34.41 7.25 -12.12
C ARG A 1056 -35.30 8.14 -12.98
N PHE A 1057 -34.71 8.87 -13.93
CA PHE A 1057 -35.47 9.53 -14.99
C PHE A 1057 -36.47 8.52 -15.55
N ARG A 1058 -37.77 8.80 -15.41
CA ARG A 1058 -38.82 8.10 -16.15
C ARG A 1058 -38.70 8.57 -17.60
N GLY A 1059 -37.90 7.84 -18.37
CA GLY A 1059 -37.88 7.86 -19.84
C GLY A 1059 -38.72 6.69 -20.34
#